data_AF-A0A7V6XJY7-F1
#
_entry.id   AF-A0A7V6XJY7-F1
#
_cell.length_a   1.000
_cell.length_b   1.000
_cell.length_c   1.000
_cell.angle_alpha   90.00
_cell.angle_beta   90.00
_cell.angle_gamma   90.00
#
_symmetry.space_group_name_H-M   'P 1'
#
loop_
_entity.id
_entity.type
_entity.pdbx_description
1 polymer ?
#
loop_
_entity_poly.entity_id
_entity_poly.type
_entity_poly.pdbx_seq_one_letter_code
_entity_poly.pdbx_strand_id
1 'polypeptide(L)'
;MRLGVVGDIFNIGVESNEFVVALAGNPNTGKSTVFNALTGLKQHTGNWPGKTVSRARGRFKHNGKDFLLVDLPGTYSLLANSAEEEVARDFICIGKPDITVVVVDATCLERNLNLVMQILEITKKVIICVNLLDEAKRKKIDIDKKRLSQILRVPVVGTNARDGDGLDELKNTIYNMIIEMEEKKQTKINCINGYNKATVSKHFSSRKCINDDEVKDKTVSQIVKIAEDIANEVVFFGDKDYYRIDRKIDNILTSKRFGIPIMLGILGIIFWITIKGANFPSELIAKGLFRFEEHLVNLFHYLGTPLWLLDMLVFGVYRTLAWVVSVMLPPMAIFFPLFTLLEDLGYLPRVAFNLDDFFEKAGAHGKQALTMCMGFGCNAAGVISCRIIDSPRERLIAIITNNFVPCNGRFPILIALSSIFLVGNFKIFHSVFAALSVLSAIFIGVIMTLITSLALSKTILRGFPSAFTLELPPYRRPQIGKVVVRSIFDRTLFVLGRAMIVAAPAGLLIWFMANITIGNMNLLDYCAHFLNPLGILIGLDGYILMAFILGFPANEIVIPIIVMCYMSTGKMLEFDSLSALRELLVANGWTWLTAVCTMLFSLNHFPCGTTLLTILKESGSKKWTLISFLLPTLVGFIVCFLVAQFVRILGLG
;
A
#
# COMPACT_ATOMS: atom_id res chain seq x y z
N MET A 1 -34.70 29.39 -0.26
CA MET A 1 -34.12 28.31 0.58
C MET A 1 -33.26 27.28 -0.19
N ARG A 2 -33.46 27.08 -1.52
CA ARG A 2 -32.72 26.10 -2.35
C ARG A 2 -31.19 26.32 -2.45
N LEU A 3 -30.76 27.56 -2.60
CA LEU A 3 -29.36 27.92 -2.84
C LEU A 3 -28.48 27.90 -1.56
N GLY A 4 -29.08 28.05 -0.38
CA GLY A 4 -28.33 28.20 0.89
C GLY A 4 -27.77 26.90 1.45
N VAL A 5 -28.54 25.81 1.50
CA VAL A 5 -28.08 24.57 2.17
C VAL A 5 -26.90 23.91 1.42
N VAL A 6 -26.92 23.93 0.08
CA VAL A 6 -25.85 23.37 -0.76
C VAL A 6 -24.65 24.32 -0.86
N GLY A 7 -24.90 25.63 -0.88
CA GLY A 7 -23.85 26.65 -0.85
C GLY A 7 -23.09 26.69 0.47
N ASP A 8 -23.81 26.75 1.60
CA ASP A 8 -23.25 27.02 2.94
C ASP A 8 -22.62 25.77 3.59
N ILE A 9 -23.25 24.60 3.47
CA ILE A 9 -22.74 23.35 4.11
C ILE A 9 -21.64 22.71 3.26
N PHE A 10 -21.71 22.87 1.94
CA PHE A 10 -20.87 22.13 0.99
C PHE A 10 -19.95 23.01 0.14
N ASN A 11 -19.97 24.33 0.37
CA ASN A 11 -19.15 25.36 -0.29
C ASN A 11 -19.27 25.30 -1.83
N ILE A 12 -20.49 25.22 -2.34
CA ILE A 12 -20.80 25.11 -3.78
C ILE A 12 -21.38 26.45 -4.27
N GLY A 13 -20.64 27.15 -5.13
CA GLY A 13 -21.15 28.32 -5.84
C GLY A 13 -22.13 27.90 -6.93
N VAL A 14 -23.41 27.83 -6.56
CA VAL A 14 -24.52 27.55 -7.49
C VAL A 14 -25.06 28.90 -7.99
N GLU A 15 -25.09 29.11 -9.29
CA GLU A 15 -25.72 30.30 -9.88
C GLU A 15 -27.26 30.17 -9.84
N SER A 16 -27.98 31.28 -9.81
CA SER A 16 -29.43 31.30 -9.51
C SER A 16 -30.34 30.54 -10.49
N ASN A 17 -29.79 30.01 -11.59
CA ASN A 17 -30.53 29.29 -12.63
C ASN A 17 -29.93 27.91 -13.00
N GLU A 18 -28.97 27.40 -12.21
CA GLU A 18 -28.32 26.12 -12.47
C GLU A 18 -29.04 24.94 -11.79
N PHE A 19 -29.14 23.81 -12.50
CA PHE A 19 -29.61 22.55 -11.91
C PHE A 19 -28.44 21.73 -11.39
N VAL A 20 -28.54 21.23 -10.17
CA VAL A 20 -27.47 20.44 -9.55
C VAL A 20 -27.69 18.96 -9.82
N VAL A 21 -26.76 18.34 -10.55
CA VAL A 21 -26.75 16.90 -10.84
C VAL A 21 -25.63 16.23 -10.04
N ALA A 22 -26.00 15.27 -9.20
CA ALA A 22 -25.03 14.45 -8.47
C ALA A 22 -24.65 13.23 -9.30
N LEU A 23 -23.36 12.97 -9.46
CA LEU A 23 -22.86 11.74 -10.08
C LEU A 23 -22.38 10.79 -8.97
N ALA A 24 -23.12 9.71 -8.75
CA ALA A 24 -22.82 8.67 -7.78
C ALA A 24 -22.45 7.36 -8.49
N GLY A 25 -21.81 6.42 -7.80
CA GLY A 25 -21.49 5.10 -8.34
C GLY A 25 -20.37 4.42 -7.58
N ASN A 26 -20.23 3.12 -7.78
CA ASN A 26 -19.12 2.36 -7.21
C ASN A 26 -17.78 2.85 -7.80
N PRO A 27 -16.66 2.69 -7.07
CA PRO A 27 -15.32 2.83 -7.64
C PRO A 27 -15.15 2.02 -8.94
N ASN A 28 -14.39 2.56 -9.90
CA ASN A 28 -14.04 1.92 -11.17
C ASN A 28 -15.19 1.63 -12.16
N THR A 29 -16.40 2.14 -11.94
CA THR A 29 -17.55 2.04 -12.87
C THR A 29 -17.46 2.94 -14.11
N GLY A 30 -16.37 3.71 -14.23
CA GLY A 30 -16.20 4.73 -15.26
C GLY A 30 -16.92 6.05 -14.97
N LYS A 31 -17.34 6.29 -13.72
CA LYS A 31 -17.93 7.55 -13.23
C LYS A 31 -17.17 8.79 -13.71
N SER A 32 -15.85 8.84 -13.52
CA SER A 32 -15.07 10.01 -13.93
C SER A 32 -14.86 10.11 -15.44
N THR A 33 -14.96 9.00 -16.17
CA THR A 33 -15.02 9.02 -17.64
C THR A 33 -16.31 9.68 -18.11
N VAL A 34 -17.46 9.33 -17.51
CA VAL A 34 -18.75 9.98 -17.76
C VAL A 34 -18.68 11.46 -17.41
N PHE A 35 -18.12 11.81 -16.24
CA PHE A 35 -17.94 13.19 -15.81
C PHE A 35 -17.13 14.02 -16.81
N ASN A 36 -15.97 13.51 -17.25
CA ASN A 36 -15.12 14.19 -18.21
C ASN A 36 -15.79 14.34 -19.57
N ALA A 37 -16.48 13.30 -20.04
CA ALA A 37 -17.14 13.33 -21.34
C ALA A 37 -18.34 14.28 -21.37
N LEU A 38 -19.05 14.44 -20.23
CA LEU A 38 -20.14 15.42 -20.11
C LEU A 38 -19.64 16.87 -19.98
N THR A 39 -18.53 17.10 -19.26
CA THR A 39 -18.05 18.44 -18.89
C THR A 39 -16.95 18.98 -19.81
N GLY A 40 -16.32 18.13 -20.63
CA GLY A 40 -15.16 18.48 -21.45
C GLY A 40 -13.86 18.67 -20.66
N LEU A 41 -13.89 18.49 -19.33
CA LEU A 41 -12.71 18.58 -18.47
C LEU A 41 -11.86 17.31 -18.63
N LYS A 42 -10.54 17.45 -18.52
CA LYS A 42 -9.60 16.32 -18.45
C LYS A 42 -9.21 16.06 -17.00
N GLN A 43 -10.12 15.50 -16.19
CA GLN A 43 -9.78 15.06 -14.83
C GLN A 43 -9.24 13.63 -14.84
N HIS A 44 -8.13 13.41 -14.14
CA HIS A 44 -7.65 12.06 -13.82
C HIS A 44 -8.18 11.65 -12.44
N THR A 45 -8.77 10.46 -12.34
CA THR A 45 -9.08 9.85 -11.05
C THR A 45 -7.80 9.50 -10.32
N GLY A 46 -7.50 10.25 -9.26
CA GLY A 46 -6.52 9.87 -8.27
C GLY A 46 -7.06 10.24 -6.90
N ASN A 47 -7.69 9.30 -6.20
CA ASN A 47 -7.93 9.44 -4.77
C ASN A 47 -6.56 9.32 -4.09
N TRP A 48 -5.97 10.46 -3.73
CA TRP A 48 -4.81 10.51 -2.85
C TRP A 48 -5.32 10.78 -1.43
N PRO A 49 -5.27 9.80 -0.51
CA PRO A 49 -5.76 10.01 0.84
C PRO A 49 -4.84 10.99 1.59
N GLY A 50 -5.35 12.19 1.88
CA GLY A 50 -4.60 13.29 2.47
C GLY A 50 -4.89 14.67 1.86
N LYS A 51 -5.65 14.74 0.76
CA LYS A 51 -6.30 15.98 0.31
C LYS A 51 -7.74 16.01 0.80
N THR A 52 -8.25 17.21 1.11
CA THR A 52 -9.70 17.47 1.22
C THR A 52 -10.39 16.76 0.06
N VAL A 53 -11.40 15.94 0.34
CA VAL A 53 -12.16 15.19 -0.67
C VAL A 53 -12.45 16.14 -1.83
N SER A 54 -11.66 16.02 -2.91
CA SER A 54 -11.68 17.01 -3.97
C SER A 54 -12.94 16.73 -4.78
N ARG A 55 -14.02 17.43 -4.44
CA ARG A 55 -15.28 17.34 -5.18
C ARG A 55 -15.04 17.96 -6.54
N ALA A 56 -14.80 17.11 -7.55
CA ALA A 56 -14.69 17.58 -8.92
C ALA A 56 -16.05 18.15 -9.34
N ARG A 57 -16.03 19.35 -9.91
CA ARG A 57 -17.20 20.07 -10.38
C ARG A 57 -16.97 20.46 -11.82
N GLY A 58 -18.01 20.31 -12.63
CA GLY A 58 -17.98 20.72 -14.02
C GLY A 58 -19.35 21.20 -14.45
N ARG A 59 -19.38 22.10 -15.42
CA ARG A 59 -20.62 22.62 -15.98
C ARG A 59 -20.79 22.08 -17.38
N PHE A 60 -22.03 21.81 -17.77
CA PHE A 60 -22.37 21.56 -19.16
C PHE A 60 -23.69 22.26 -19.51
N LYS A 61 -23.82 22.67 -20.76
CA LYS A 61 -25.03 23.27 -21.32
C LYS A 61 -25.76 22.24 -22.18
N HIS A 62 -27.06 22.12 -22.01
CA HIS A 62 -27.91 21.29 -22.85
C HIS A 62 -29.27 21.95 -23.04
N ASN A 63 -29.73 22.08 -24.29
CA ASN A 63 -31.01 22.71 -24.65
C ASN A 63 -31.27 24.07 -23.97
N GLY A 64 -30.25 24.93 -23.89
CA GLY A 64 -30.37 26.27 -23.31
C GLY A 64 -30.45 26.35 -21.78
N LYS A 65 -30.30 25.22 -21.06
CA LYS A 65 -30.20 25.17 -19.59
C LYS A 65 -28.77 24.85 -19.14
N ASP A 66 -28.40 25.41 -17.98
CA ASP A 66 -27.11 25.21 -17.33
C ASP A 66 -27.21 24.12 -16.24
N PHE A 67 -26.29 23.16 -16.30
CA PHE A 67 -26.21 22.05 -15.35
C PHE A 67 -24.85 22.06 -14.65
N LEU A 68 -24.90 22.02 -13.31
CA LEU A 68 -23.73 21.80 -12.47
C LEU A 68 -23.64 20.31 -12.13
N LEU A 69 -22.64 19.64 -12.69
CA LEU A 69 -22.33 18.25 -12.39
C LEU A 69 -21.34 18.19 -11.22
N VAL A 70 -21.74 17.51 -10.15
CA VAL A 70 -20.91 17.28 -8.96
C VAL A 70 -20.52 15.81 -8.92
N ASP A 71 -19.23 15.52 -9.02
CA ASP A 71 -18.71 14.17 -8.90
C ASP A 71 -18.60 13.79 -7.42
N LEU A 72 -19.39 12.80 -6.99
CA LEU A 72 -19.28 12.27 -5.63
C LEU A 72 -18.14 11.25 -5.55
N PRO A 73 -17.53 11.05 -4.37
CA PRO A 73 -16.60 9.95 -4.17
C PRO A 73 -17.22 8.62 -4.61
N GLY A 74 -16.40 7.72 -5.15
CA GLY A 74 -16.89 6.38 -5.47
C GLY A 74 -17.17 5.62 -4.18
N THR A 75 -18.39 5.12 -4.01
CA THR A 75 -18.84 4.50 -2.75
C THR A 75 -19.61 3.22 -3.03
N TYR A 76 -19.47 2.21 -2.17
CA TYR A 76 -20.23 0.96 -2.30
C TYR A 76 -21.55 1.00 -1.52
N SER A 77 -21.58 1.82 -0.48
CA SER A 77 -22.72 1.96 0.42
C SER A 77 -22.83 3.42 0.89
N LEU A 78 -24.03 3.82 1.29
CA LEU A 78 -24.30 5.06 2.02
C LEU A 78 -24.33 4.82 3.55
N LEU A 79 -24.14 3.57 3.98
CA LEU A 79 -23.88 3.23 5.38
C LEU A 79 -22.43 3.60 5.70
N ALA A 80 -22.19 4.89 5.98
CA ALA A 80 -20.87 5.49 6.06
C ALA A 80 -19.89 4.75 6.99
N ASN A 81 -18.99 3.96 6.40
CA ASN A 81 -17.84 3.34 7.06
C ASN A 81 -16.52 4.05 6.70
N SER A 82 -16.56 4.95 5.71
CA SER A 82 -15.44 5.80 5.30
C SER A 82 -15.86 7.26 5.19
N ALA A 83 -14.88 8.18 5.24
CA ALA A 83 -15.12 9.61 5.04
C ALA A 83 -15.69 9.93 3.63
N GLU A 84 -15.38 9.09 2.64
CA GLU A 84 -15.88 9.20 1.27
C GLU A 84 -17.37 8.85 1.21
N GLU A 85 -17.77 7.76 1.87
CA GLU A 85 -19.17 7.35 2.02
C GLU A 85 -19.98 8.35 2.82
N GLU A 86 -19.41 8.91 3.89
CA GLU A 86 -20.04 9.99 4.67
C GLU A 86 -20.31 11.22 3.79
N VAL A 87 -19.33 11.64 2.98
CA VAL A 87 -19.50 12.77 2.06
C VAL A 87 -20.58 12.49 1.01
N ALA A 88 -20.63 11.30 0.42
CA ALA A 88 -21.63 10.94 -0.57
C ALA A 88 -23.04 10.87 0.06
N ARG A 89 -23.17 10.24 1.23
CA ARG A 89 -24.42 10.16 2.00
C ARG A 89 -24.94 11.54 2.35
N ASP A 90 -24.10 12.38 2.94
CA ASP A 90 -24.51 13.71 3.39
C ASP A 90 -24.91 14.60 2.21
N PHE A 91 -24.22 14.48 1.07
CA PHE A 91 -24.60 15.21 -0.13
C PHE A 91 -25.97 14.77 -0.68
N ILE A 92 -26.23 13.47 -0.74
CA ILE A 92 -27.50 12.93 -1.26
C ILE A 92 -28.66 13.23 -0.28
N CYS A 93 -28.46 13.03 1.02
CA CYS A 93 -29.48 13.21 2.06
C CYS A 93 -29.77 14.68 2.39
N ILE A 94 -28.72 15.47 2.62
CA ILE A 94 -28.81 16.86 3.10
C ILE A 94 -28.76 17.83 1.93
N GLY A 95 -27.84 17.61 0.98
CA GLY A 95 -27.66 18.46 -0.19
C GLY A 95 -28.85 18.41 -1.16
N LYS A 96 -29.61 17.32 -1.20
CA LYS A 96 -30.84 17.15 -2.01
C LYS A 96 -30.66 17.65 -3.45
N PRO A 97 -29.76 17.03 -4.24
CA PRO A 97 -29.57 17.39 -5.65
C PRO A 97 -30.89 17.30 -6.43
N ASP A 98 -30.98 18.06 -7.54
CA ASP A 98 -32.17 18.03 -8.37
C ASP A 98 -32.32 16.67 -9.07
N ILE A 99 -31.21 16.06 -9.49
CA ILE A 99 -31.13 14.70 -10.03
C ILE A 99 -29.87 14.00 -9.51
N THR A 100 -29.98 12.71 -9.22
CA THR A 100 -28.83 11.82 -8.97
C THR A 100 -28.66 10.84 -10.13
N VAL A 101 -27.55 10.91 -10.83
CA VAL A 101 -27.16 9.91 -11.84
C VAL A 101 -26.28 8.87 -11.15
N VAL A 102 -26.71 7.62 -11.14
CA VAL A 102 -25.94 6.50 -10.56
C VAL A 102 -25.30 5.72 -11.70
N VAL A 103 -23.97 5.81 -11.79
CA VAL A 103 -23.17 5.09 -12.78
C VAL A 103 -22.92 3.67 -12.29
N VAL A 104 -23.36 2.69 -13.06
CA VAL A 104 -23.24 1.26 -12.75
C VAL A 104 -22.45 0.55 -13.84
N ASP A 105 -21.61 -0.40 -13.45
CA ASP A 105 -20.85 -1.24 -14.40
C ASP A 105 -21.72 -2.36 -14.96
N ALA A 106 -21.86 -2.40 -16.29
CA ALA A 106 -22.57 -3.44 -17.01
C ALA A 106 -22.04 -4.86 -16.72
N THR A 107 -20.74 -5.01 -16.48
CA THR A 107 -20.12 -6.33 -16.27
C THR A 107 -20.37 -6.93 -14.90
N CYS A 108 -20.81 -6.11 -13.92
CA CYS A 108 -21.08 -6.53 -12.54
C CYS A 108 -22.31 -5.80 -11.95
N LEU A 109 -23.43 -5.86 -12.67
CA LEU A 109 -24.63 -5.08 -12.36
C LEU A 109 -25.18 -5.35 -10.94
N GLU A 110 -25.27 -6.62 -10.53
CA GLU A 110 -25.74 -7.06 -9.21
C GLU A 110 -25.15 -6.24 -8.06
N ARG A 111 -23.82 -6.14 -8.03
CA ARG A 111 -23.11 -5.47 -6.96
C ARG A 111 -23.31 -3.96 -6.97
N ASN A 112 -23.54 -3.38 -8.15
CA ASN A 112 -23.80 -1.96 -8.31
C ASN A 112 -25.24 -1.60 -7.91
N LEU A 113 -26.18 -2.54 -8.06
CA LEU A 113 -27.57 -2.34 -7.65
C LEU A 113 -27.71 -2.13 -6.14
N ASN A 114 -26.80 -2.64 -5.31
CA ASN A 114 -26.79 -2.37 -3.87
C ASN A 114 -26.81 -0.86 -3.55
N LEU A 115 -25.91 -0.08 -4.17
CA LEU A 115 -25.87 1.37 -4.01
C LEU A 115 -27.13 2.04 -4.59
N VAL A 116 -27.58 1.57 -5.76
CA VAL A 116 -28.80 2.08 -6.42
C VAL A 116 -30.01 1.95 -5.49
N MET A 117 -30.19 0.80 -4.85
CA MET A 117 -31.31 0.55 -3.95
C MET A 117 -31.29 1.50 -2.75
N GLN A 118 -30.13 1.70 -2.13
CA GLN A 118 -29.99 2.64 -1.02
C GLN A 118 -30.27 4.10 -1.43
N ILE A 119 -29.84 4.51 -2.63
CA ILE A 119 -30.14 5.86 -3.15
C ILE A 119 -31.64 6.00 -3.44
N LEU A 120 -32.27 4.97 -4.01
CA LEU A 120 -33.72 4.96 -4.31
C LEU A 120 -34.59 5.05 -3.05
N GLU A 121 -34.13 4.51 -1.92
CA GLU A 121 -34.79 4.69 -0.62
C GLU A 121 -34.79 6.15 -0.14
N ILE A 122 -33.74 6.91 -0.50
CA ILE A 122 -33.58 8.32 -0.11
C ILE A 122 -34.29 9.26 -1.09
N THR A 123 -34.15 9.02 -2.40
CA THR A 123 -34.70 9.89 -3.45
C THR A 123 -35.20 9.11 -4.65
N LYS A 124 -36.36 9.51 -5.17
CA LYS A 124 -36.92 8.97 -6.43
C LYS A 124 -36.38 9.67 -7.68
N LYS A 125 -35.50 10.67 -7.51
CA LYS A 125 -34.97 11.50 -8.59
C LYS A 125 -33.67 10.91 -9.14
N VAL A 126 -33.75 9.66 -9.60
CA VAL A 126 -32.58 8.86 -9.97
C VAL A 126 -32.62 8.51 -11.45
N ILE A 127 -31.46 8.56 -12.10
CA ILE A 127 -31.23 8.00 -13.43
C ILE A 127 -30.10 6.98 -13.31
N ILE A 128 -30.29 5.79 -13.84
CA ILE A 128 -29.27 4.73 -13.82
C ILE A 128 -28.51 4.78 -15.15
N CYS A 129 -27.20 4.99 -15.07
CA CYS A 129 -26.30 5.00 -16.21
C CYS A 129 -25.50 3.70 -16.25
N VAL A 130 -25.94 2.73 -17.05
CA VAL A 130 -25.26 1.45 -17.25
C VAL A 130 -24.10 1.67 -18.21
N ASN A 131 -22.88 1.76 -17.67
CA ASN A 131 -21.65 2.05 -18.41
C ASN A 131 -20.85 0.78 -18.69
N LEU A 132 -19.80 0.87 -19.51
CA LEU A 132 -18.92 -0.24 -19.91
C LEU A 132 -19.64 -1.33 -20.73
N LEU A 133 -20.63 -0.93 -21.55
CA LEU A 133 -21.36 -1.84 -22.43
C LEU A 133 -20.49 -2.51 -23.50
N ASP A 134 -19.39 -1.89 -23.90
CA ASP A 134 -18.36 -2.47 -24.78
C ASP A 134 -17.68 -3.68 -24.12
N GLU A 135 -17.29 -3.53 -22.86
CA GLU A 135 -16.67 -4.61 -22.09
C GLU A 135 -17.67 -5.72 -21.77
N ALA A 136 -18.93 -5.37 -21.49
CA ALA A 136 -20.02 -6.35 -21.33
C ALA A 136 -20.24 -7.16 -22.61
N LYS A 137 -20.31 -6.52 -23.78
CA LYS A 137 -20.39 -7.20 -25.08
C LYS A 137 -19.20 -8.11 -25.32
N ARG A 138 -17.97 -7.68 -25.02
CA ARG A 138 -16.76 -8.52 -25.12
C ARG A 138 -16.83 -9.76 -24.22
N LYS A 139 -17.44 -9.63 -23.04
CA LYS A 139 -17.69 -10.74 -22.10
C LYS A 139 -18.95 -11.54 -22.41
N LYS A 140 -19.65 -11.24 -23.53
CA LYS A 140 -20.94 -11.84 -23.90
C LYS A 140 -22.01 -11.70 -22.81
N ILE A 141 -22.01 -10.58 -22.11
CA ILE A 141 -23.04 -10.20 -21.13
C ILE A 141 -24.01 -9.27 -21.85
N ASP A 142 -25.29 -9.63 -21.85
CA ASP A 142 -26.37 -8.79 -22.34
C ASP A 142 -27.26 -8.33 -21.18
N ILE A 143 -27.77 -7.10 -21.26
CA ILE A 143 -28.52 -6.48 -20.17
C ILE A 143 -29.83 -5.92 -20.73
N ASP A 144 -30.95 -6.39 -20.19
CA ASP A 144 -32.25 -5.83 -20.53
C ASP A 144 -32.50 -4.52 -19.77
N LYS A 145 -32.06 -3.43 -20.39
CA LYS A 145 -32.24 -2.06 -19.91
C LYS A 145 -33.72 -1.69 -19.71
N LYS A 146 -34.61 -2.20 -20.59
CA LYS A 146 -36.05 -1.88 -20.53
C LYS A 146 -36.69 -2.54 -19.32
N ARG A 147 -36.37 -3.82 -19.10
CA ARG A 147 -36.86 -4.56 -17.93
C ARG A 147 -36.32 -3.97 -16.64
N LEU A 148 -35.03 -3.61 -16.59
CA LEU A 148 -34.44 -2.95 -15.43
C LEU A 148 -35.14 -1.62 -15.10
N SER A 149 -35.46 -0.82 -16.12
CA SER A 149 -36.19 0.44 -15.95
C SER A 149 -37.63 0.22 -15.43
N GLN A 150 -38.31 -0.84 -15.90
CA GLN A 150 -39.65 -1.20 -15.42
C GLN A 150 -39.66 -1.65 -13.96
N ILE A 151 -38.69 -2.47 -13.55
CA ILE A 151 -38.59 -3.00 -12.19
C ILE A 151 -38.28 -1.88 -11.21
N LEU A 152 -37.25 -1.08 -11.49
CA LEU A 152 -36.80 -0.01 -10.59
C LEU A 152 -37.65 1.27 -10.71
N ARG A 153 -38.50 1.36 -11.74
CA ARG A 153 -39.37 2.52 -12.04
C ARG A 153 -38.60 3.84 -12.18
N VAL A 154 -37.38 3.75 -12.69
CA VAL A 154 -36.50 4.89 -12.98
C VAL A 154 -35.90 4.75 -14.38
N PRO A 155 -35.54 5.85 -15.05
CA PRO A 155 -34.90 5.80 -16.35
C PRO A 155 -33.54 5.09 -16.29
N VAL A 156 -33.29 4.21 -17.27
CA VAL A 156 -32.04 3.48 -17.42
C VAL A 156 -31.45 3.80 -18.79
N VAL A 157 -30.25 4.38 -18.81
CA VAL A 157 -29.51 4.73 -20.03
C VAL A 157 -28.26 3.86 -20.13
N GLY A 158 -28.02 3.29 -21.31
CA GLY A 158 -26.82 2.50 -21.59
C GLY A 158 -25.75 3.37 -22.22
N THR A 159 -24.51 3.29 -21.73
CA THR A 159 -23.40 4.13 -22.21
C THR A 159 -22.13 3.33 -22.43
N ASN A 160 -21.30 3.83 -23.35
CA ASN A 160 -19.87 3.58 -23.39
C ASN A 160 -19.19 4.95 -23.40
N ALA A 161 -18.91 5.45 -22.20
CA ALA A 161 -18.42 6.81 -22.00
C ALA A 161 -17.05 7.07 -22.66
N ARG A 162 -16.26 6.02 -22.93
CA ARG A 162 -14.94 6.16 -23.57
C ARG A 162 -15.05 6.55 -25.04
N ASP A 163 -16.03 5.96 -25.73
CA ASP A 163 -16.26 6.18 -27.17
C ASP A 163 -17.37 7.21 -27.42
N GLY A 164 -17.96 7.77 -26.36
CA GLY A 164 -19.00 8.79 -26.41
C GLY A 164 -20.43 8.26 -26.64
N ASP A 165 -20.58 6.94 -26.78
CA ASP A 165 -21.87 6.30 -27.06
C ASP A 165 -22.83 6.39 -25.86
N GLY A 166 -24.08 6.76 -26.12
CA GLY A 166 -25.15 6.92 -25.12
C GLY A 166 -25.08 8.19 -24.25
N LEU A 167 -24.05 9.03 -24.38
CA LEU A 167 -23.92 10.25 -23.55
C LEU A 167 -24.95 11.32 -23.90
N ASP A 168 -25.31 11.47 -25.17
CA ASP A 168 -26.34 12.42 -25.58
C ASP A 168 -27.74 11.95 -25.14
N GLU A 169 -27.99 10.63 -25.14
CA GLU A 169 -29.18 10.02 -24.56
C GLU A 169 -29.27 10.30 -23.04
N LEU A 170 -28.14 10.22 -22.34
CA LEU A 170 -28.07 10.56 -20.91
C LEU A 170 -28.39 12.04 -20.66
N LYS A 171 -27.81 12.98 -21.44
CA LYS A 171 -28.12 14.42 -21.35
C LYS A 171 -29.60 14.71 -21.60
N ASN A 172 -30.18 14.08 -22.62
CA ASN A 172 -31.61 14.21 -22.94
C ASN A 172 -32.49 13.70 -21.80
N THR A 173 -32.14 12.56 -21.20
CA THR A 173 -32.89 11.97 -20.08
C THR A 173 -32.85 12.85 -18.82
N ILE A 174 -31.66 13.42 -18.51
CA ILE A 174 -31.50 14.40 -17.41
C ILE A 174 -32.39 15.63 -17.65
N TYR A 175 -32.35 16.18 -18.87
CA TYR A 175 -33.15 17.34 -19.25
C TYR A 175 -34.66 17.06 -19.12
N ASN A 176 -35.14 15.95 -19.69
CA ASN A 176 -36.56 15.58 -19.66
C ASN A 176 -37.07 15.39 -18.24
N MET A 177 -36.30 14.72 -17.38
CA MET A 177 -36.69 14.49 -15.99
C MET A 177 -36.77 15.81 -15.19
N ILE A 178 -35.90 16.78 -15.45
CA ILE A 178 -35.98 18.11 -14.83
C ILE A 178 -37.20 18.89 -15.34
N ILE A 179 -37.49 18.86 -16.64
CA ILE A 179 -38.66 19.53 -17.22
C ILE A 179 -39.95 18.94 -16.63
N GLU A 180 -40.10 17.62 -16.59
CA GLU A 180 -41.27 16.98 -15.98
C GLU A 180 -41.46 17.38 -14.50
N MET A 181 -40.36 17.61 -13.77
CA MET A 181 -40.43 18.07 -12.37
C MET A 181 -40.85 19.53 -12.25
N GLU A 182 -40.50 20.38 -13.21
CA GLU A 182 -40.95 21.77 -13.28
C GLU A 182 -42.43 21.85 -13.63
N GLU A 183 -42.89 21.06 -14.61
CA GLU A 183 -44.29 21.00 -15.01
C GLU A 183 -45.19 20.49 -13.88
N LYS A 184 -44.78 19.44 -13.16
CA LYS A 184 -45.48 18.91 -11.97
C LYS A 184 -45.47 19.87 -10.78
N LYS A 185 -44.56 20.85 -10.75
CA LYS A 185 -44.54 21.93 -9.74
C LYS A 185 -45.54 23.03 -10.06
N GLN A 186 -45.76 23.33 -11.34
CA GLN A 186 -46.73 24.35 -11.78
C GLN A 186 -48.19 23.90 -11.66
N THR A 187 -48.48 22.59 -11.76
CA THR A 187 -49.84 22.04 -11.65
C THR A 187 -50.37 21.87 -10.22
N LYS A 188 -49.61 22.26 -9.17
CA LYS A 188 -49.94 21.98 -7.75
C LYS A 188 -50.62 23.11 -6.99
N ILE A 189 -51.35 24.00 -7.66
CA ILE A 189 -52.28 24.96 -7.04
C ILE A 189 -53.70 24.55 -7.49
N ASN A 190 -54.55 24.18 -6.54
CA ASN A 190 -55.91 23.61 -6.67
C ASN A 190 -55.98 22.09 -6.81
N CYS A 191 -56.02 21.38 -5.67
CA CYS A 191 -57.15 20.53 -5.29
C CYS A 191 -56.95 19.90 -3.90
N ILE A 192 -58.08 19.79 -3.20
CA ILE A 192 -58.30 19.38 -1.81
C ILE A 192 -58.17 17.85 -1.62
N ASN A 193 -57.76 17.49 -0.39
CA ASN A 193 -57.89 16.24 0.36
C ASN A 193 -57.96 14.88 -0.35
N GLY A 194 -57.09 13.98 0.14
CA GLY A 194 -57.43 12.58 0.36
C GLY A 194 -56.48 11.59 -0.30
N TYR A 195 -55.31 11.34 0.29
CA TYR A 195 -54.60 10.08 0.03
C TYR A 195 -53.90 9.55 1.27
N ASN A 196 -54.24 8.30 1.59
CA ASN A 196 -53.88 7.54 2.78
C ASN A 196 -52.38 7.50 3.05
N LYS A 197 -52.00 8.01 4.23
CA LYS A 197 -50.67 7.88 4.85
C LYS A 197 -50.63 6.63 5.73
N ALA A 198 -50.85 5.47 5.13
CA ALA A 198 -50.62 4.15 5.71
C ALA A 198 -49.98 3.33 4.59
N THR A 199 -48.66 3.17 4.55
CA THR A 199 -47.99 1.97 5.09
C THR A 199 -46.49 2.19 5.40
N VAL A 200 -45.96 3.43 5.37
CA VAL A 200 -44.49 3.66 5.56
C VAL A 200 -44.16 4.70 6.65
N SER A 201 -45.03 4.89 7.65
CA SER A 201 -44.82 5.93 8.69
C SER A 201 -44.97 5.43 10.13
N LYS A 202 -44.76 4.15 10.40
CA LYS A 202 -44.90 3.59 11.77
C LYS A 202 -43.64 2.95 12.36
N HIS A 203 -42.44 3.27 11.85
CA HIS A 203 -41.20 2.65 12.33
C HIS A 203 -40.14 3.60 12.90
N PHE A 204 -40.38 4.91 12.97
CA PHE A 204 -39.32 5.87 13.33
C PHE A 204 -39.59 6.75 14.56
N SER A 205 -40.47 6.34 15.47
CA SER A 205 -40.73 7.12 16.70
C SER A 205 -40.88 6.27 17.97
N SER A 206 -40.12 5.18 18.08
CA SER A 206 -39.94 4.46 19.35
C SER A 206 -38.88 3.36 19.25
N ARG A 207 -37.59 3.70 19.26
CA ARG A 207 -36.57 2.72 19.70
C ARG A 207 -35.57 3.36 20.64
N LYS A 208 -35.88 3.16 21.92
CA LYS A 208 -34.95 3.20 23.06
C LYS A 208 -34.24 1.84 23.07
N CYS A 209 -32.90 1.87 23.01
CA CYS A 209 -31.95 0.82 23.39
C CYS A 209 -32.32 -0.65 23.08
N ILE A 210 -32.10 -1.10 21.83
CA ILE A 210 -31.93 -2.52 21.47
C ILE A 210 -30.84 -2.57 20.39
N ASN A 211 -29.83 -3.44 20.53
CA ASN A 211 -28.63 -3.57 19.68
C ASN A 211 -28.82 -3.16 18.20
N ASP A 212 -28.21 -2.05 17.81
CA ASP A 212 -28.32 -1.45 16.47
C ASP A 212 -27.68 -2.30 15.35
N ASP A 213 -26.77 -3.21 15.68
CA ASP A 213 -25.98 -3.97 14.70
C ASP A 213 -26.78 -5.12 14.05
N GLU A 214 -27.54 -5.90 14.84
CA GLU A 214 -28.36 -7.00 14.29
C GLU A 214 -29.50 -6.52 13.37
N VAL A 215 -30.01 -5.31 13.61
CA VAL A 215 -31.08 -4.72 12.80
C VAL A 215 -30.51 -4.20 11.48
N LYS A 216 -29.33 -3.56 11.50
CA LYS A 216 -28.62 -3.12 10.29
C LYS A 216 -28.25 -4.29 9.39
N ASP A 217 -27.69 -5.36 9.95
CA ASP A 217 -27.25 -6.53 9.16
C ASP A 217 -28.41 -7.21 8.43
N LYS A 218 -29.58 -7.30 9.09
CA LYS A 218 -30.79 -7.84 8.45
C LYS A 218 -31.29 -6.97 7.31
N THR A 219 -31.28 -5.64 7.47
CA THR A 219 -31.69 -4.71 6.41
C THR A 219 -30.72 -4.73 5.23
N VAL A 220 -29.41 -4.76 5.48
CA VAL A 220 -28.39 -4.88 4.42
C VAL A 220 -28.54 -6.19 3.66
N SER A 221 -28.72 -7.31 4.37
CA SER A 221 -28.92 -8.62 3.74
C SER A 221 -30.16 -8.65 2.84
N GLN A 222 -31.24 -7.96 3.22
CA GLN A 222 -32.45 -7.84 2.39
C GLN A 222 -32.21 -7.01 1.12
N ILE A 223 -31.52 -5.87 1.23
CA ILE A 223 -31.19 -5.03 0.06
C ILE A 223 -30.32 -5.81 -0.93
N VAL A 224 -29.34 -6.56 -0.43
CA VAL A 224 -28.46 -7.39 -1.26
C VAL A 224 -29.25 -8.48 -2.00
N LYS A 225 -30.19 -9.17 -1.33
CA LYS A 225 -31.04 -10.17 -1.97
C LYS A 225 -31.93 -9.58 -3.06
N ILE A 226 -32.54 -8.42 -2.81
CA ILE A 226 -33.37 -7.75 -3.81
C ILE A 226 -32.51 -7.34 -5.02
N ALA A 227 -31.30 -6.83 -4.80
CA ALA A 227 -30.38 -6.49 -5.87
C ALA A 227 -29.97 -7.74 -6.69
N GLU A 228 -29.74 -8.88 -6.04
CA GLU A 228 -29.46 -10.18 -6.66
C GLU A 228 -30.64 -10.68 -7.51
N ASP A 229 -31.85 -10.65 -6.97
CA ASP A 229 -33.06 -11.06 -7.68
C ASP A 229 -33.29 -10.20 -8.95
N ILE A 230 -33.14 -8.88 -8.83
CA ILE A 230 -33.27 -7.96 -9.98
C ILE A 230 -32.18 -8.24 -11.02
N ALA A 231 -30.93 -8.45 -10.59
CA ALA A 231 -29.83 -8.74 -11.51
C ALA A 231 -30.05 -10.06 -12.28
N ASN A 232 -30.53 -11.10 -11.59
CA ASN A 232 -30.84 -12.39 -12.19
C ASN A 232 -31.97 -12.30 -13.24
N GLU A 233 -32.92 -11.38 -13.08
CA GLU A 233 -33.99 -11.16 -14.06
C GLU A 233 -33.54 -10.39 -15.31
N VAL A 234 -32.51 -9.54 -15.20
CA VAL A 234 -32.14 -8.58 -16.28
C VAL A 234 -30.81 -8.88 -16.98
N VAL A 235 -29.94 -9.70 -16.39
CA VAL A 235 -28.62 -10.02 -16.94
C VAL A 235 -28.61 -11.39 -17.59
N PHE A 236 -28.26 -11.43 -18.88
CA PHE A 236 -28.13 -12.66 -19.65
C PHE A 236 -26.66 -12.94 -19.96
N PHE A 237 -26.17 -14.09 -19.51
CA PHE A 237 -24.79 -14.54 -19.77
C PHE A 237 -24.78 -15.47 -20.99
N GLY A 238 -24.18 -15.02 -22.10
CA GLY A 238 -23.99 -15.82 -23.31
C GLY A 238 -22.97 -16.95 -23.15
N ASP A 239 -22.17 -16.93 -22.09
CA ASP A 239 -21.26 -18.01 -21.72
C ASP A 239 -21.21 -18.15 -20.19
N LYS A 240 -21.92 -19.14 -19.62
CA LYS A 240 -21.94 -19.42 -18.17
C LYS A 240 -20.56 -19.80 -17.63
N ASP A 241 -19.62 -20.11 -18.52
CA ASP A 241 -18.32 -20.68 -18.20
C ASP A 241 -17.14 -19.73 -18.36
N TYR A 242 -17.38 -18.46 -18.73
CA TYR A 242 -16.32 -17.45 -18.87
C TYR A 242 -15.42 -17.34 -17.62
N TYR A 243 -16.01 -17.44 -16.43
CA TYR A 243 -15.29 -17.43 -15.14
C TYR A 243 -14.86 -18.83 -14.63
N ARG A 244 -14.97 -19.92 -15.40
CA ARG A 244 -14.62 -21.27 -14.90
C ARG A 244 -13.13 -21.41 -14.60
N ILE A 245 -12.27 -20.82 -15.44
CA ILE A 245 -10.81 -20.88 -15.24
C ILE A 245 -10.45 -20.04 -14.01
N ASP A 246 -10.92 -18.80 -13.95
CA ASP A 246 -10.73 -17.89 -12.81
C ASP A 246 -11.21 -18.52 -11.49
N ARG A 247 -12.40 -19.13 -11.46
CA ARG A 247 -12.92 -19.83 -10.28
C ARG A 247 -12.08 -21.04 -9.88
N LYS A 248 -11.55 -21.82 -10.84
CA LYS A 248 -10.66 -22.94 -10.54
C LYS A 248 -9.34 -22.46 -9.94
N ILE A 249 -8.76 -21.40 -10.51
CA ILE A 249 -7.52 -20.80 -10.02
C ILE A 249 -7.74 -20.21 -8.64
N ASP A 250 -8.79 -19.41 -8.46
CA ASP A 250 -9.13 -18.80 -7.16
C ASP A 250 -9.38 -19.89 -6.11
N ASN A 251 -10.11 -20.96 -6.40
CA ASN A 251 -10.29 -22.07 -5.44
C ASN A 251 -8.97 -22.71 -4.96
N ILE A 252 -7.93 -22.72 -5.80
CA ILE A 252 -6.61 -23.22 -5.41
C ILE A 252 -5.87 -22.15 -4.60
N LEU A 253 -5.81 -20.93 -5.15
CA LEU A 253 -5.04 -19.81 -4.59
C LEU A 253 -5.63 -19.25 -3.29
N THR A 254 -6.93 -19.35 -3.07
CA THR A 254 -7.62 -18.91 -1.84
C THR A 254 -7.91 -20.03 -0.86
N SER A 255 -7.50 -21.27 -1.17
CA SER A 255 -7.70 -22.38 -0.25
C SER A 255 -6.87 -22.20 1.02
N LYS A 256 -7.45 -22.53 2.18
CA LYS A 256 -6.75 -22.47 3.48
C LYS A 256 -5.49 -23.34 3.53
N ARG A 257 -5.43 -24.42 2.75
CA ARG A 257 -4.31 -25.38 2.74
C ARG A 257 -3.25 -25.06 1.68
N PHE A 258 -3.63 -24.66 0.47
CA PHE A 258 -2.68 -24.41 -0.62
C PHE A 258 -2.38 -22.93 -0.85
N GLY A 259 -3.23 -22.00 -0.40
CA GLY A 259 -3.08 -20.56 -0.63
C GLY A 259 -1.78 -19.99 -0.04
N ILE A 260 -1.52 -20.22 1.26
CA ILE A 260 -0.30 -19.72 1.92
C ILE A 260 0.98 -20.39 1.36
N PRO A 261 1.06 -21.72 1.18
CA PRO A 261 2.24 -22.34 0.55
C PRO A 261 2.51 -21.85 -0.87
N ILE A 262 1.48 -21.70 -1.71
CA ILE A 262 1.65 -21.18 -3.08
C ILE A 262 2.14 -19.74 -3.04
N MET A 263 1.61 -18.92 -2.13
CA MET A 263 2.07 -17.55 -1.91
C MET A 263 3.54 -17.48 -1.53
N LEU A 264 3.98 -18.27 -0.54
CA LEU A 264 5.39 -18.34 -0.15
C LEU A 264 6.27 -18.86 -1.29
N GLY A 265 5.77 -19.83 -2.09
CA GLY A 265 6.46 -20.35 -3.26
C GLY A 265 6.67 -19.30 -4.36
N ILE A 266 5.62 -18.56 -4.73
CA ILE A 266 5.70 -17.47 -5.73
C ILE A 266 6.64 -16.37 -5.24
N LEU A 267 6.53 -15.97 -3.98
CA LEU A 267 7.41 -14.97 -3.39
C LEU A 267 8.87 -15.46 -3.37
N GLY A 268 9.10 -16.73 -3.04
CA GLY A 268 10.41 -17.38 -3.10
C GLY A 268 11.02 -17.39 -4.51
N ILE A 269 10.22 -17.66 -5.54
CA ILE A 269 10.66 -17.58 -6.94
C ILE A 269 11.06 -16.15 -7.30
N ILE A 270 10.26 -15.15 -6.90
CA ILE A 270 10.59 -13.74 -7.14
C ILE A 270 11.90 -13.35 -6.48
N PHE A 271 12.11 -13.73 -5.22
CA PHE A 271 13.37 -13.46 -4.53
C PHE A 271 14.55 -14.16 -5.20
N TRP A 272 14.38 -15.40 -5.62
CA TRP A 272 15.42 -16.14 -6.32
C TRP A 272 15.82 -15.45 -7.63
N ILE A 273 14.84 -15.03 -8.44
CA ILE A 273 15.07 -14.26 -9.67
C ILE A 273 15.75 -12.92 -9.33
N THR A 274 15.28 -12.24 -8.29
CA THR A 274 15.80 -10.93 -7.88
C THR A 274 17.25 -11.01 -7.44
N ILE A 275 17.59 -11.93 -6.51
CA ILE A 275 18.95 -12.05 -5.97
C ILE A 275 19.91 -12.53 -7.05
N LYS A 276 19.58 -13.64 -7.73
CA LYS A 276 20.45 -14.18 -8.78
C LYS A 276 20.60 -13.23 -9.97
N GLY A 277 19.51 -12.57 -10.35
CA GLY A 277 19.47 -11.61 -11.45
C GLY A 277 20.16 -10.29 -11.12
N ALA A 278 20.19 -9.87 -9.85
CA ALA A 278 20.81 -8.62 -9.42
C ALA A 278 22.33 -8.72 -9.24
N ASN A 279 22.89 -9.90 -8.92
CA ASN A 279 24.32 -10.05 -8.66
C ASN A 279 25.20 -9.54 -9.82
N PHE A 280 24.88 -9.94 -11.06
CA PHE A 280 25.64 -9.52 -12.25
C PHE A 280 25.61 -8.00 -12.51
N PRO A 281 24.43 -7.33 -12.60
CA PRO A 281 24.38 -5.88 -12.77
C PRO A 281 24.96 -5.11 -11.57
N SER A 282 24.81 -5.60 -10.34
CA SER A 282 25.43 -5.00 -9.15
C SER A 282 26.95 -4.97 -9.26
N GLU A 283 27.57 -6.09 -9.66
CA GLU A 283 29.02 -6.17 -9.87
C GLU A 283 29.50 -5.23 -10.99
N LEU A 284 28.75 -5.15 -12.09
CA LEU A 284 29.07 -4.26 -13.21
C LEU A 284 29.02 -2.78 -12.80
N ILE A 285 27.97 -2.39 -12.07
CA ILE A 285 27.83 -1.01 -11.54
C ILE A 285 28.93 -0.71 -10.53
N ALA A 286 29.23 -1.65 -9.62
CA ALA A 286 30.32 -1.51 -8.65
C ALA A 286 31.66 -1.25 -9.36
N LYS A 287 32.05 -2.09 -10.32
CA LYS A 287 33.28 -1.91 -11.11
C LYS A 287 33.33 -0.55 -11.82
N GLY A 288 32.21 -0.12 -12.40
CA GLY A 288 32.12 1.18 -13.06
C GLY A 288 32.30 2.36 -12.10
N LEU A 289 31.61 2.33 -10.96
CA LEU A 289 31.65 3.39 -9.94
C LEU A 289 33.01 3.43 -9.22
N PHE A 290 33.60 2.29 -8.90
CA PHE A 290 34.93 2.26 -8.27
C PHE A 290 36.05 2.64 -9.24
N ARG A 291 35.92 2.33 -10.55
CA ARG A 291 36.84 2.89 -11.56
C ARG A 291 36.73 4.42 -11.64
N PHE A 292 35.53 4.97 -11.51
CA PHE A 292 35.35 6.43 -11.46
C PHE A 292 35.93 7.04 -10.17
N GLU A 293 35.93 6.30 -9.05
CA GLU A 293 36.62 6.68 -7.81
C GLU A 293 38.09 7.01 -8.07
N GLU A 294 38.81 6.15 -8.81
CA GLU A 294 40.22 6.37 -9.16
C GLU A 294 40.43 7.64 -9.97
N HIS A 295 39.51 7.95 -10.89
CA HIS A 295 39.57 9.19 -11.68
C HIS A 295 39.32 10.43 -10.82
N LEU A 296 38.42 10.35 -9.85
CA LEU A 296 38.21 11.42 -8.87
C LEU A 296 39.46 11.64 -8.04
N VAL A 297 40.10 10.58 -7.52
CA VAL A 297 41.35 10.69 -6.76
C VAL A 297 42.42 11.41 -7.58
N ASN A 298 42.62 11.01 -8.84
CA ASN A 298 43.59 11.66 -9.74
C ASN A 298 43.26 13.14 -10.01
N LEU A 299 41.98 13.48 -10.17
CA LEU A 299 41.52 14.86 -10.37
C LEU A 299 41.81 15.73 -9.14
N PHE A 300 41.52 15.24 -7.94
CA PHE A 300 41.78 15.97 -6.69
C PHE A 300 43.30 16.14 -6.45
N HIS A 301 44.12 15.13 -6.78
CA HIS A 301 45.58 15.27 -6.76
C HIS A 301 46.08 16.31 -7.76
N TYR A 302 45.54 16.35 -8.98
CA TYR A 302 45.89 17.37 -9.98
C TYR A 302 45.52 18.79 -9.51
N LEU A 303 44.40 18.94 -8.80
CA LEU A 303 43.95 20.22 -8.23
C LEU A 303 44.74 20.64 -6.97
N GLY A 304 45.67 19.81 -6.49
CA GLY A 304 46.47 20.12 -5.30
C GLY A 304 45.66 20.18 -4.00
N THR A 305 44.53 19.47 -3.93
CA THR A 305 43.65 19.53 -2.74
C THR A 305 44.29 18.84 -1.52
N PRO A 306 44.05 19.34 -0.30
CA PRO A 306 44.52 18.69 0.92
C PRO A 306 44.02 17.25 1.08
N LEU A 307 44.87 16.35 1.60
CA LEU A 307 44.57 14.93 1.73
C LEU A 307 43.31 14.64 2.56
N TRP A 308 43.10 15.38 3.66
CA TRP A 308 41.92 15.21 4.52
C TRP A 308 40.60 15.53 3.77
N LEU A 309 40.62 16.48 2.84
CA LEU A 309 39.46 16.85 2.03
C LEU A 309 39.16 15.80 0.96
N LEU A 310 40.21 15.29 0.31
CA LEU A 310 40.14 14.17 -0.64
C LEU A 310 39.57 12.93 0.06
N ASP A 311 40.11 12.57 1.22
CA ASP A 311 39.70 11.38 1.95
C ASP A 311 38.24 11.46 2.39
N MET A 312 37.82 12.60 2.94
CA MET A 312 36.45 12.83 3.38
C MET A 312 35.44 12.78 2.23
N LEU A 313 35.73 13.44 1.10
CA LEU A 313 34.79 13.51 -0.03
C LEU A 313 34.77 12.24 -0.87
N VAL A 314 35.94 11.66 -1.16
CA VAL A 314 36.04 10.49 -2.05
C VAL A 314 35.83 9.20 -1.27
N PHE A 315 36.63 8.94 -0.23
CA PHE A 315 36.54 7.69 0.53
C PHE A 315 35.43 7.68 1.58
N GLY A 316 34.99 8.86 2.04
CA GLY A 316 33.80 8.99 2.89
C GLY A 316 32.52 9.04 2.07
N VAL A 317 32.23 10.20 1.47
CA VAL A 317 30.94 10.47 0.81
C VAL A 317 30.74 9.63 -0.46
N TYR A 318 31.65 9.74 -1.44
CA TYR A 318 31.48 9.09 -2.74
C TYR A 318 31.46 7.56 -2.63
N ARG A 319 32.41 6.96 -1.90
CA ARG A 319 32.47 5.50 -1.70
C ARG A 319 31.19 4.96 -1.06
N THR A 320 30.65 5.66 -0.05
CA THR A 320 29.37 5.28 0.58
C THR A 320 28.22 5.34 -0.42
N LEU A 321 28.14 6.39 -1.23
CA LEU A 321 27.13 6.51 -2.28
C LEU A 321 27.28 5.42 -3.34
N ALA A 322 28.51 5.17 -3.80
CA ALA A 322 28.80 4.16 -4.80
C ALA A 322 28.35 2.77 -4.33
N TRP A 323 28.60 2.44 -3.07
CA TRP A 323 28.16 1.18 -2.46
C TRP A 323 26.64 1.06 -2.37
N VAL A 324 25.96 2.09 -1.86
CA VAL A 324 24.49 2.08 -1.76
C VAL A 324 23.88 1.94 -3.14
N VAL A 325 24.40 2.65 -4.15
CA VAL A 325 23.89 2.56 -5.53
C VAL A 325 24.14 1.19 -6.14
N SER A 326 25.34 0.62 -6.00
CA SER A 326 25.68 -0.67 -6.62
C SER A 326 24.88 -1.84 -6.03
N VAL A 327 24.66 -1.84 -4.72
CA VAL A 327 23.99 -2.95 -4.01
C VAL A 327 22.47 -2.80 -4.04
N MET A 328 21.92 -1.59 -3.92
CA MET A 328 20.48 -1.37 -3.75
C MET A 328 19.72 -1.30 -5.08
N LEU A 329 20.30 -0.67 -6.12
CA LEU A 329 19.59 -0.36 -7.36
C LEU A 329 19.15 -1.62 -8.14
N PRO A 330 20.03 -2.61 -8.42
CA PRO A 330 19.64 -3.73 -9.28
C PRO A 330 18.58 -4.67 -8.70
N PRO A 331 18.63 -5.09 -7.42
CA PRO A 331 17.55 -5.86 -6.82
C PRO A 331 16.21 -5.13 -6.88
N MET A 332 16.18 -3.82 -6.63
CA MET A 332 14.93 -3.03 -6.70
C MET A 332 14.41 -2.89 -8.12
N ALA A 333 15.30 -2.69 -9.09
CA ALA A 333 14.96 -2.60 -10.51
C ALA A 333 14.37 -3.90 -11.07
N ILE A 334 14.64 -5.06 -10.46
CA ILE A 334 14.05 -6.36 -10.83
C ILE A 334 12.79 -6.64 -10.00
N PHE A 335 12.86 -6.44 -8.67
CA PHE A 335 11.79 -6.77 -7.75
C PHE A 335 10.51 -5.97 -8.03
N PHE A 336 10.60 -4.64 -8.18
CA PHE A 336 9.40 -3.81 -8.32
C PHE A 336 8.64 -4.08 -9.62
N PRO A 337 9.26 -4.26 -10.80
CA PRO A 337 8.52 -4.66 -11.99
C PRO A 337 7.85 -6.03 -11.86
N LEU A 338 8.53 -7.03 -11.29
CA LEU A 338 7.94 -8.36 -11.06
C LEU A 338 6.74 -8.29 -10.09
N PHE A 339 6.86 -7.49 -9.03
CA PHE A 339 5.76 -7.30 -8.08
C PHE A 339 4.58 -6.56 -8.71
N THR A 340 4.85 -5.51 -9.50
CA THR A 340 3.81 -4.76 -10.23
C THR A 340 3.11 -5.64 -11.27
N LEU A 341 3.83 -6.59 -11.89
CA LEU A 341 3.22 -7.59 -12.77
C LEU A 341 2.23 -8.48 -12.01
N LEU A 342 2.56 -8.94 -10.80
CA LEU A 342 1.65 -9.71 -9.96
C LEU A 342 0.44 -8.90 -9.49
N GLU A 343 0.62 -7.60 -9.25
CA GLU A 343 -0.44 -6.65 -8.93
C GLU A 343 -1.44 -6.55 -10.09
N ASP A 344 -0.94 -6.29 -11.30
CA ASP A 344 -1.75 -6.17 -12.53
C ASP A 344 -2.43 -7.48 -12.94
N LEU A 345 -1.80 -8.63 -12.67
CA LEU A 345 -2.41 -9.95 -12.86
C LEU A 345 -3.61 -10.17 -11.94
N GLY A 346 -3.73 -9.43 -10.83
CA GLY A 346 -4.77 -9.60 -9.84
C GLY A 346 -4.44 -10.64 -8.76
N TYR A 347 -3.19 -11.12 -8.68
CA TYR A 347 -2.75 -12.09 -7.68
C TYR A 347 -2.67 -11.50 -6.27
N LEU A 348 -2.15 -10.26 -6.16
CA LEU A 348 -1.97 -9.59 -4.87
C LEU A 348 -3.26 -9.46 -4.04
N PRO A 349 -4.42 -9.07 -4.60
CA PRO A 349 -5.70 -9.12 -3.88
C PRO A 349 -6.04 -10.48 -3.24
N ARG A 350 -5.66 -11.61 -3.87
CA ARG A 350 -5.86 -12.94 -3.28
C ARG A 350 -4.93 -13.18 -2.10
N VAL A 351 -3.70 -12.67 -2.17
CA VAL A 351 -2.76 -12.68 -1.03
C VAL A 351 -3.33 -11.91 0.15
N ALA A 352 -3.91 -10.74 -0.09
CA ALA A 352 -4.58 -9.96 0.96
C ALA A 352 -5.72 -10.75 1.59
N PHE A 353 -6.55 -11.40 0.77
CA PHE A 353 -7.64 -12.26 1.24
C PHE A 353 -7.15 -13.44 2.11
N ASN A 354 -6.08 -14.13 1.69
CA ASN A 354 -5.52 -15.25 2.44
C ASN A 354 -4.98 -14.88 3.82
N LEU A 355 -4.55 -13.63 3.99
CA LEU A 355 -3.97 -13.12 5.21
C LEU A 355 -4.93 -12.28 6.06
N ASP A 356 -6.13 -11.99 5.54
CA ASP A 356 -7.10 -11.09 6.16
C ASP A 356 -7.50 -11.58 7.57
N ASP A 357 -7.85 -12.87 7.71
CA ASP A 357 -8.16 -13.50 9.01
C ASP A 357 -7.06 -13.27 10.08
N PHE A 358 -5.79 -13.19 9.67
CA PHE A 358 -4.68 -12.97 10.61
C PHE A 358 -4.53 -11.49 10.99
N PHE A 359 -4.72 -10.58 10.03
CA PHE A 359 -4.66 -9.15 10.29
C PHE A 359 -5.88 -8.65 11.07
N GLU A 360 -7.07 -9.16 10.76
CA GLU A 360 -8.30 -8.83 11.48
C GLU A 360 -8.18 -9.19 12.97
N LYS A 361 -7.66 -10.39 13.28
CA LYS A 361 -7.36 -10.81 14.67
C LYS A 361 -6.32 -9.92 15.35
N ALA A 362 -5.42 -9.31 14.60
CA ALA A 362 -4.45 -8.34 15.10
C ALA A 362 -5.02 -6.92 15.26
N GLY A 363 -6.28 -6.70 14.91
CA GLY A 363 -6.91 -5.37 14.89
C GLY A 363 -6.38 -4.48 13.76
N ALA A 364 -6.00 -5.10 12.64
CA ALA A 364 -5.47 -4.47 11.44
C ALA A 364 -6.25 -4.95 10.20
N HIS A 365 -5.94 -4.38 9.04
CA HIS A 365 -6.68 -4.59 7.79
C HIS A 365 -5.94 -5.55 6.84
N GLY A 366 -6.62 -6.45 6.13
CA GLY A 366 -5.96 -7.40 5.20
C GLY A 366 -5.14 -6.75 4.09
N LYS A 367 -5.49 -5.52 3.66
CA LYS A 367 -4.66 -4.69 2.75
C LYS A 367 -3.23 -4.47 3.28
N GLN A 368 -2.99 -4.59 4.58
CA GLN A 368 -1.65 -4.52 5.17
C GLN A 368 -0.71 -5.61 4.61
N ALA A 369 -1.23 -6.79 4.28
CA ALA A 369 -0.46 -7.84 3.61
C ALA A 369 0.19 -7.35 2.31
N LEU A 370 -0.53 -6.54 1.51
CA LEU A 370 -0.02 -5.96 0.27
C LEU A 370 1.14 -5.01 0.52
N THR A 371 1.00 -4.18 1.55
CA THR A 371 2.01 -3.18 1.94
C THR A 371 3.29 -3.85 2.44
N MET A 372 3.14 -4.93 3.21
CA MET A 372 4.24 -5.78 3.67
C MET A 372 4.93 -6.49 2.51
N CYS A 373 4.17 -7.04 1.56
CA CYS A 373 4.76 -7.67 0.39
C CYS A 373 5.61 -6.68 -0.43
N MET A 374 5.21 -5.41 -0.49
CA MET A 374 6.01 -4.35 -1.12
C MET A 374 7.24 -3.95 -0.27
N GLY A 375 7.13 -4.07 1.07
CA GLY A 375 8.22 -3.88 2.03
C GLY A 375 9.42 -4.80 1.80
N PHE A 376 9.19 -6.04 1.36
CA PHE A 376 10.25 -6.99 1.00
C PHE A 376 11.26 -6.45 -0.01
N GLY A 377 10.81 -5.63 -0.97
CA GLY A 377 11.72 -4.89 -1.84
C GLY A 377 12.37 -3.73 -1.11
N CYS A 378 11.55 -2.82 -0.59
CA CYS A 378 12.01 -1.70 0.23
C CYS A 378 10.93 -1.29 1.23
N ASN A 379 11.30 -1.19 2.51
CA ASN A 379 10.37 -0.72 3.56
C ASN A 379 9.85 0.69 3.27
N ALA A 380 10.64 1.58 2.65
CA ALA A 380 10.18 2.89 2.22
C ALA A 380 9.07 2.80 1.16
N ALA A 381 9.20 1.88 0.19
CA ALA A 381 8.16 1.66 -0.81
C ALA A 381 6.89 1.06 -0.20
N GLY A 382 7.02 0.09 0.73
CA GLY A 382 5.88 -0.47 1.44
C GLY A 382 5.13 0.56 2.31
N VAL A 383 5.85 1.51 2.94
CA VAL A 383 5.25 2.63 3.68
C VAL A 383 4.44 3.54 2.76
N ILE A 384 4.92 3.83 1.54
CA ILE A 384 4.15 4.59 0.54
C ILE A 384 2.88 3.83 0.14
N SER A 385 2.96 2.50 0.03
CA SER A 385 1.82 1.65 -0.34
C SER A 385 0.75 1.53 0.75
N CYS A 386 1.06 1.91 2.00
CA CYS A 386 0.04 2.00 3.06
C CYS A 386 -1.10 2.98 2.73
N ARG A 387 -0.95 3.83 1.71
CA ARG A 387 -2.03 4.65 1.15
C ARG A 387 -3.24 3.86 0.64
N ILE A 388 -3.08 2.56 0.36
CA ILE A 388 -4.19 1.69 -0.07
C ILE A 388 -5.17 1.42 1.10
N ILE A 389 -4.73 1.59 2.35
CA ILE A 389 -5.54 1.40 3.56
C ILE A 389 -6.33 2.68 3.85
N ASP A 390 -7.66 2.57 3.89
CA ASP A 390 -8.57 3.72 3.97
C ASP A 390 -8.64 4.29 5.40
N SER A 391 -8.67 3.41 6.41
CA SER A 391 -8.70 3.81 7.82
C SER A 391 -7.38 4.45 8.24
N PRO A 392 -7.38 5.72 8.73
CA PRO A 392 -6.13 6.41 9.10
C PRO A 392 -5.42 5.74 10.26
N ARG A 393 -6.16 5.08 11.16
CA ARG A 393 -5.62 4.32 12.29
C ARG A 393 -4.89 3.07 11.82
N GLU A 394 -5.55 2.24 11.02
CA GLU A 394 -4.97 0.99 10.50
C GLU A 394 -3.81 1.29 9.55
N ARG A 395 -3.90 2.39 8.78
CA ARG A 395 -2.79 2.90 7.98
C ARG A 395 -1.57 3.23 8.84
N LEU A 396 -1.74 3.88 9.99
CA LEU A 396 -0.62 4.16 10.91
C LEU A 396 -0.02 2.87 11.49
N ILE A 397 -0.85 1.89 11.85
CA ILE A 397 -0.36 0.57 12.30
C ILE A 397 0.51 -0.05 11.20
N ALA A 398 -0.01 -0.14 9.97
CA ALA A 398 0.72 -0.69 8.83
C ALA A 398 2.04 0.06 8.57
N ILE A 399 2.05 1.41 8.61
CA ILE A 399 3.25 2.23 8.45
C ILE A 399 4.32 1.87 9.50
N ILE A 400 3.93 1.74 10.77
CA ILE A 400 4.86 1.44 11.86
C ILE A 400 5.38 0.01 11.75
N THR A 401 4.52 -0.95 11.46
CA THR A 401 4.88 -2.38 11.48
C THR A 401 5.57 -2.86 10.21
N ASN A 402 5.55 -2.09 9.13
CA ASN A 402 6.20 -2.49 7.87
C ASN A 402 7.72 -2.72 8.02
N ASN A 403 8.35 -2.16 9.06
CA ASN A 403 9.77 -2.38 9.35
C ASN A 403 10.10 -3.85 9.72
N PHE A 404 9.18 -4.59 10.34
CA PHE A 404 9.44 -5.98 10.75
C PHE A 404 9.58 -6.95 9.57
N VAL A 405 9.23 -6.49 8.36
CA VAL A 405 9.49 -7.23 7.13
C VAL A 405 10.95 -7.02 6.70
N PRO A 406 11.72 -8.11 6.44
CA PRO A 406 13.06 -7.96 5.89
C PRO A 406 12.99 -7.37 4.48
N CYS A 407 13.68 -6.25 4.26
CA CYS A 407 13.82 -5.64 2.94
C CYS A 407 15.11 -6.07 2.24
N ASN A 408 15.28 -5.71 0.96
CA ASN A 408 16.47 -6.02 0.15
C ASN A 408 17.80 -5.76 0.87
N GLY A 409 17.92 -4.67 1.63
CA GLY A 409 19.16 -4.34 2.36
C GLY A 409 19.48 -5.28 3.53
N ARG A 410 18.52 -6.09 4.01
CA ARG A 410 18.72 -7.03 5.12
C ARG A 410 19.06 -8.45 4.65
N PHE A 411 18.68 -8.83 3.43
CA PHE A 411 18.95 -10.18 2.92
C PHE A 411 20.45 -10.54 2.85
N PRO A 412 21.38 -9.64 2.42
CA PRO A 412 22.80 -9.97 2.41
C PRO A 412 23.33 -10.42 3.77
N ILE A 413 22.93 -9.74 4.85
CA ILE A 413 23.30 -10.09 6.22
C ILE A 413 22.73 -11.46 6.61
N LEU A 414 21.43 -11.68 6.35
CA LEU A 414 20.75 -12.93 6.69
C LEU A 414 21.34 -14.13 5.93
N ILE A 415 21.62 -13.95 4.63
CA ILE A 415 22.21 -14.98 3.77
C ILE A 415 23.65 -15.26 4.20
N ALA A 416 24.49 -14.23 4.36
CA ALA A 416 25.89 -14.40 4.74
C ALA A 416 26.03 -15.08 6.11
N LEU A 417 25.34 -14.60 7.14
CA LEU A 417 25.43 -15.17 8.49
C LEU A 417 24.86 -16.58 8.57
N SER A 418 23.77 -16.86 7.85
CA SER A 418 23.27 -18.23 7.74
C SER A 418 24.31 -19.15 7.11
N SER A 419 24.85 -18.77 5.94
CA SER A 419 25.82 -19.59 5.22
C SER A 419 27.10 -19.84 6.01
N ILE A 420 27.54 -18.85 6.81
CA ILE A 420 28.77 -18.94 7.62
C ILE A 420 28.57 -19.78 8.90
N PHE A 421 27.50 -19.51 9.67
CA PHE A 421 27.38 -20.03 11.04
C PHE A 421 26.31 -21.13 11.23
N LEU A 422 25.25 -21.15 10.42
CA LEU A 422 24.12 -22.10 10.63
C LEU A 422 24.24 -23.38 9.83
N VAL A 423 24.99 -23.37 8.72
CA VAL A 423 24.99 -24.47 7.75
C VAL A 423 26.08 -25.53 8.05
N GLY A 424 27.08 -25.22 8.88
CA GLY A 424 28.09 -26.18 9.33
C GLY A 424 28.88 -26.85 8.20
N ASN A 425 29.61 -27.94 8.48
CA ASN A 425 30.44 -28.67 7.50
C ASN A 425 29.63 -29.55 6.51
N PHE A 426 28.30 -29.44 6.48
CA PHE A 426 27.44 -30.31 5.67
C PHE A 426 27.39 -29.87 4.21
N LYS A 427 28.51 -30.07 3.48
CA LYS A 427 28.77 -29.66 2.09
C LYS A 427 27.63 -29.94 1.08
N ILE A 428 26.84 -30.98 1.30
CA ILE A 428 25.82 -31.46 0.34
C ILE A 428 24.49 -30.68 0.44
N PHE A 429 24.13 -30.11 1.59
CA PHE A 429 22.83 -29.44 1.79
C PHE A 429 22.93 -27.92 2.01
N HIS A 430 24.07 -27.29 1.69
CA HIS A 430 24.30 -25.88 2.05
C HIS A 430 23.25 -24.91 1.53
N SER A 431 22.86 -25.05 0.26
CA SER A 431 21.90 -24.15 -0.38
C SER A 431 20.50 -24.27 0.21
N VAL A 432 20.10 -25.48 0.60
CA VAL A 432 18.77 -25.75 1.15
C VAL A 432 18.65 -25.21 2.58
N PHE A 433 19.65 -25.46 3.44
CA PHE A 433 19.64 -24.93 4.81
C PHE A 433 19.72 -23.40 4.85
N ALA A 434 20.53 -22.79 3.97
CA ALA A 434 20.58 -21.34 3.84
C ALA A 434 19.20 -20.77 3.43
N ALA A 435 18.56 -21.36 2.42
CA ALA A 435 17.22 -20.95 1.99
C ALA A 435 16.16 -21.13 3.08
N LEU A 436 16.20 -22.25 3.83
CA LEU A 436 15.28 -22.52 4.92
C LEU A 436 15.44 -21.51 6.06
N SER A 437 16.67 -21.11 6.39
CA SER A 437 16.94 -20.11 7.42
C SER A 437 16.38 -18.73 7.06
N VAL A 438 16.51 -18.31 5.79
CA VAL A 438 15.98 -17.04 5.30
C VAL A 438 14.46 -17.07 5.29
N LEU A 439 13.86 -18.20 4.86
CA LEU A 439 12.41 -18.39 4.95
C LEU A 439 11.92 -18.31 6.41
N SER A 440 12.67 -18.87 7.34
CA SER A 440 12.37 -18.83 8.78
C SER A 440 12.47 -17.40 9.32
N ALA A 441 13.47 -16.63 8.90
CA ALA A 441 13.61 -15.21 9.20
C ALA A 441 12.42 -14.38 8.68
N ILE A 442 11.95 -14.65 7.46
CA ILE A 442 10.75 -14.02 6.89
C ILE A 442 9.52 -14.34 7.74
N PHE A 443 9.34 -15.61 8.11
CA PHE A 443 8.21 -16.05 8.93
C PHE A 443 8.21 -15.39 10.31
N ILE A 444 9.38 -15.29 10.96
CA ILE A 444 9.57 -14.55 12.21
C ILE A 444 9.16 -13.08 12.02
N GLY A 445 9.62 -12.42 10.95
CA GLY A 445 9.24 -11.03 10.65
C GLY A 445 7.72 -10.83 10.50
N VAL A 446 7.03 -11.76 9.83
CA VAL A 446 5.56 -11.73 9.71
C VAL A 446 4.88 -11.91 11.07
N ILE A 447 5.34 -12.86 11.89
CA ILE A 447 4.82 -13.04 13.26
C ILE A 447 5.03 -11.78 14.10
N MET A 448 6.23 -11.19 14.07
CA MET A 448 6.53 -9.97 14.82
C MET A 448 5.67 -8.79 14.35
N THR A 449 5.35 -8.72 13.07
CA THR A 449 4.42 -7.73 12.51
C THR A 449 3.02 -7.91 13.11
N LEU A 450 2.49 -9.13 13.16
CA LEU A 450 1.16 -9.42 13.71
C LEU A 450 1.09 -9.13 15.23
N ILE A 451 2.10 -9.57 15.99
CA ILE A 451 2.20 -9.30 17.44
C ILE A 451 2.24 -7.80 17.70
N THR A 452 3.06 -7.06 16.95
CA THR A 452 3.19 -5.61 17.15
C THR A 452 1.93 -4.86 16.71
N SER A 453 1.25 -5.32 15.64
CA SER A 453 -0.04 -4.78 15.21
C SER A 453 -1.10 -4.94 16.30
N LEU A 454 -1.17 -6.12 16.92
CA LEU A 454 -2.05 -6.41 18.06
C LEU A 454 -1.73 -5.56 19.29
N ALA A 455 -0.45 -5.40 19.60
CA ALA A 455 -0.02 -4.56 20.72
C ALA A 455 -0.43 -3.09 20.50
N LEU A 456 -0.18 -2.54 19.29
CA LEU A 456 -0.52 -1.16 18.93
C LEU A 456 -2.04 -0.93 18.91
N SER A 457 -2.82 -1.87 18.37
CA SER A 457 -4.27 -1.75 18.25
C SER A 457 -4.98 -1.76 19.61
N LYS A 458 -4.42 -2.44 20.62
CA LYS A 458 -4.94 -2.47 22.00
C LYS A 458 -4.45 -1.32 22.88
N THR A 459 -3.25 -0.78 22.61
CA THR A 459 -2.61 0.21 23.48
C THR A 459 -2.80 1.64 22.99
N ILE A 460 -1.98 2.08 22.02
CA ILE A 460 -1.81 3.49 21.61
C ILE A 460 -2.88 3.88 20.58
N LEU A 461 -3.25 2.97 19.68
CA LEU A 461 -4.16 3.21 18.58
C LEU A 461 -5.45 2.40 18.82
N ARG A 462 -6.33 2.85 19.73
CA ARG A 462 -7.62 2.18 20.01
C ARG A 462 -8.72 2.62 19.03
N GLY A 463 -9.66 1.71 18.73
CA GLY A 463 -10.80 1.96 17.84
C GLY A 463 -11.45 0.66 17.34
N PHE A 464 -12.53 0.77 16.57
CA PHE A 464 -13.17 -0.39 15.92
C PHE A 464 -12.47 -0.72 14.58
N PRO A 465 -12.32 -2.01 14.23
CA PRO A 465 -11.81 -2.42 12.92
C PRO A 465 -12.79 -2.01 11.82
N SER A 466 -12.29 -1.54 10.69
CA SER A 466 -13.14 -1.23 9.52
C SER A 466 -13.62 -2.53 8.84
N ALA A 467 -14.88 -2.56 8.41
CA ALA A 467 -15.45 -3.73 7.76
C ALA A 467 -14.83 -3.92 6.36
N PHE A 468 -14.27 -5.11 6.12
CA PHE A 468 -13.58 -5.44 4.88
C PHE A 468 -14.56 -5.95 3.82
N THR A 469 -14.87 -5.13 2.81
CA THR A 469 -15.49 -5.59 1.56
C THR A 469 -14.44 -5.57 0.45
N LEU A 470 -13.55 -6.57 0.43
CA LEU A 470 -12.58 -6.70 -0.67
C LEU A 470 -13.22 -7.38 -1.86
N GLU A 471 -13.39 -6.61 -2.92
CA GLU A 471 -13.78 -7.15 -4.20
C GLU A 471 -12.55 -7.70 -4.88
N LEU A 472 -12.54 -9.00 -5.12
CA LEU A 472 -11.49 -9.64 -5.91
C LEU A 472 -11.62 -9.13 -7.36
N PRO A 473 -10.64 -8.36 -7.88
CA PRO A 473 -10.69 -7.91 -9.27
C PRO A 473 -10.54 -9.12 -10.21
N PRO A 474 -11.12 -9.07 -11.42
CA PRO A 474 -10.91 -10.13 -12.41
C PRO A 474 -9.45 -10.19 -12.85
N TYR A 475 -8.98 -11.37 -13.26
CA TYR A 475 -7.62 -11.52 -13.81
C TYR A 475 -7.49 -10.69 -15.10
N ARG A 476 -6.40 -9.94 -15.23
CA ARG A 476 -6.11 -9.10 -16.40
C ARG A 476 -4.75 -9.45 -16.98
N ARG A 477 -4.60 -9.32 -18.30
CA ARG A 477 -3.29 -9.49 -18.95
C ARG A 477 -2.44 -8.23 -18.68
N PRO A 478 -1.25 -8.35 -18.07
CA PRO A 478 -0.43 -7.20 -17.70
C PRO A 478 0.20 -6.55 -18.94
N GLN A 479 0.34 -5.23 -18.92
CA GLN A 479 1.02 -4.47 -19.98
C GLN A 479 2.52 -4.39 -19.72
N ILE A 480 3.23 -5.52 -19.89
CA ILE A 480 4.62 -5.75 -19.46
C ILE A 480 5.54 -4.55 -19.71
N GLY A 481 5.59 -4.02 -20.95
CA GLY A 481 6.49 -2.92 -21.31
C GLY A 481 6.22 -1.61 -20.55
N LYS A 482 4.94 -1.22 -20.43
CA LYS A 482 4.56 0.00 -19.69
C LYS A 482 4.79 -0.15 -18.19
N VAL A 483 4.54 -1.34 -17.65
CA VAL A 483 4.74 -1.67 -16.22
C VAL A 483 6.21 -1.56 -15.85
N VAL A 484 7.11 -2.16 -16.65
CA VAL A 484 8.55 -2.15 -16.36
C VAL A 484 9.10 -0.72 -16.37
N VAL A 485 8.80 0.05 -17.41
CA VAL A 485 9.27 1.45 -17.52
C VAL A 485 8.76 2.28 -16.36
N ARG A 486 7.43 2.28 -16.13
CA ARG A 486 6.83 3.07 -15.05
C ARG A 486 7.38 2.68 -13.68
N SER A 487 7.56 1.40 -13.41
CA SER A 487 8.05 0.90 -12.13
C SER A 487 9.50 1.33 -11.86
N ILE A 488 10.38 1.28 -12.86
CA ILE A 488 11.77 1.71 -12.71
C ILE A 488 11.87 3.22 -12.44
N PHE A 489 11.17 4.05 -13.21
CA PHE A 489 11.25 5.51 -13.06
C PHE A 489 10.51 6.02 -11.82
N ASP A 490 9.26 5.58 -11.60
CA ASP A 490 8.41 6.14 -10.54
C ASP A 490 8.71 5.54 -9.17
N ARG A 491 9.15 4.28 -9.10
CA ARG A 491 9.40 3.59 -7.82
C ARG A 491 10.90 3.47 -7.52
N THR A 492 11.69 2.89 -8.43
CA THR A 492 13.11 2.59 -8.15
C THR A 492 13.97 3.83 -8.03
N LEU A 493 13.99 4.70 -9.06
CA LEU A 493 14.86 5.88 -9.06
C LEU A 493 14.48 6.91 -8.00
N PHE A 494 13.18 7.09 -7.74
CA PHE A 494 12.69 8.01 -6.71
C PHE A 494 13.10 7.57 -5.29
N VAL A 495 13.01 6.28 -4.99
CA VAL A 495 13.47 5.72 -3.69
C VAL A 495 14.99 5.80 -3.59
N LEU A 496 15.72 5.50 -4.66
CA LEU A 496 17.17 5.62 -4.68
C LEU A 496 17.64 7.06 -4.44
N GLY A 497 16.99 8.05 -5.05
CA GLY A 497 17.29 9.46 -4.80
C GLY A 497 17.18 9.85 -3.33
N ARG A 498 16.15 9.35 -2.62
CA ARG A 498 16.02 9.57 -1.17
C ARG A 498 17.13 8.87 -0.38
N ALA A 499 17.54 7.67 -0.80
CA ALA A 499 18.63 6.95 -0.16
C ALA A 499 19.97 7.70 -0.29
N MET A 500 20.27 8.24 -1.47
CA MET A 500 21.49 9.04 -1.69
C MET A 500 21.54 10.29 -0.81
N ILE A 501 20.42 11.00 -0.63
CA ILE A 501 20.33 12.19 0.24
C ILE A 501 20.66 11.86 1.70
N VAL A 502 20.31 10.66 2.16
CA VAL A 502 20.60 10.20 3.53
C VAL A 502 22.01 9.61 3.64
N ALA A 503 22.48 8.89 2.62
CA ALA A 503 23.76 8.20 2.63
C ALA A 503 24.96 9.16 2.54
N ALA A 504 24.87 10.25 1.77
CA ALA A 504 25.96 11.21 1.61
C ALA A 504 26.47 11.82 2.94
N PRO A 505 25.62 12.45 3.78
CA PRO A 505 26.08 13.02 5.06
C PRO A 505 26.52 11.95 6.05
N ALA A 506 25.99 10.73 5.93
CA ALA A 506 26.40 9.64 6.79
C ALA A 506 27.75 9.03 6.39
N GLY A 507 28.10 8.97 5.11
CA GLY A 507 29.44 8.59 4.67
C GLY A 507 30.51 9.52 5.21
N LEU A 508 30.21 10.82 5.28
CA LEU A 508 31.04 11.82 5.95
C LEU A 508 31.19 11.53 7.45
N LEU A 509 30.09 11.22 8.14
CA LEU A 509 30.11 10.88 9.56
C LEU A 509 30.88 9.59 9.84
N ILE A 510 30.70 8.54 9.03
CA ILE A 510 31.44 7.28 9.12
C ILE A 510 32.94 7.54 8.97
N TRP A 511 33.33 8.34 7.98
CA TRP A 511 34.72 8.72 7.77
C TRP A 511 35.30 9.47 8.98
N PHE A 512 34.57 10.44 9.54
CA PHE A 512 35.00 11.16 10.74
C PHE A 512 35.19 10.23 11.93
N MET A 513 34.26 9.29 12.16
CA MET A 513 34.38 8.36 13.29
C MET A 513 35.55 7.37 13.11
N ALA A 514 35.84 6.95 11.88
CA ALA A 514 36.91 6.00 11.60
C ALA A 514 38.32 6.62 11.56
N ASN A 515 38.44 7.89 11.16
CA ASN A 515 39.75 8.52 10.90
C ASN A 515 40.19 9.52 11.99
N ILE A 516 39.28 10.07 12.81
CA ILE A 516 39.66 10.92 13.94
C ILE A 516 40.11 10.03 15.09
N THR A 517 41.36 10.21 15.52
CA THR A 517 41.96 9.51 16.65
C THR A 517 42.03 10.39 17.91
N ILE A 518 41.67 9.80 19.05
CA ILE A 518 41.84 10.40 20.37
C ILE A 518 42.78 9.48 21.16
N GLY A 519 44.05 9.88 21.28
CA GLY A 519 45.09 9.01 21.81
C GLY A 519 45.42 7.88 20.83
N ASN A 520 45.30 6.62 21.28
CA ASN A 520 45.62 5.43 20.48
C ASN A 520 44.40 4.76 19.83
N MET A 521 43.18 5.26 20.08
CA MET A 521 41.93 4.70 19.54
C MET A 521 41.25 5.72 18.63
N ASN A 522 40.60 5.24 17.57
CA ASN A 522 39.72 6.09 16.78
C ASN A 522 38.39 6.34 17.55
N LEU A 523 37.64 7.36 17.12
CA LEU A 523 36.38 7.73 17.78
C LEU A 523 35.34 6.59 17.70
N LEU A 524 35.36 5.82 16.61
CA LEU A 524 34.51 4.65 16.42
C LEU A 524 34.77 3.58 17.48
N ASP A 525 36.03 3.24 17.75
CA ASP A 525 36.45 2.22 18.72
C ASP A 525 36.06 2.68 20.13
N TYR A 526 36.22 3.96 20.43
CA TYR A 526 35.78 4.54 21.71
C TYR A 526 34.26 4.35 21.92
N CYS A 527 33.45 4.64 20.90
CA CYS A 527 32.00 4.44 20.96
C CYS A 527 31.62 2.95 21.00
N ALA A 528 32.32 2.08 20.26
CA ALA A 528 32.09 0.64 20.28
C ALA A 528 32.37 0.05 21.67
N HIS A 529 33.47 0.45 22.32
CA HIS A 529 33.76 0.03 23.69
C HIS A 529 32.72 0.52 24.69
N PHE A 530 32.18 1.73 24.53
CA PHE A 530 31.07 2.23 25.34
C PHE A 530 29.78 1.41 25.17
N LEU A 531 29.48 0.97 23.95
CA LEU A 531 28.30 0.13 23.66
C LEU A 531 28.51 -1.35 24.00
N ASN A 532 29.75 -1.80 24.19
CA ASN A 532 30.09 -3.20 24.36
C ASN A 532 29.38 -3.91 25.53
N PRO A 533 29.25 -3.32 26.74
CA PRO A 533 28.50 -3.95 27.83
C PRO A 533 27.03 -4.22 27.46
N LEU A 534 26.40 -3.30 26.72
CA LEU A 534 25.04 -3.47 26.22
C LEU A 534 24.97 -4.52 25.11
N GLY A 535 25.96 -4.54 24.21
CA GLY A 535 26.07 -5.54 23.15
C GLY A 535 26.13 -6.95 23.73
N ILE A 536 27.06 -7.20 24.65
CA ILE A 536 27.25 -8.51 25.28
C ILE A 536 25.97 -8.94 26.01
N LEU A 537 25.22 -8.03 26.61
CA LEU A 537 23.98 -8.35 27.34
C LEU A 537 22.91 -8.95 26.42
N ILE A 538 22.84 -8.52 25.16
CA ILE A 538 21.88 -9.02 24.16
C ILE A 538 22.47 -10.05 23.18
N GLY A 539 23.66 -10.57 23.47
CA GLY A 539 24.33 -11.58 22.64
C GLY A 539 24.98 -11.02 21.36
N LEU A 540 25.29 -9.72 21.34
CA LEU A 540 26.07 -9.03 20.32
C LEU A 540 27.40 -8.53 20.93
N ASP A 541 28.12 -7.69 20.20
CA ASP A 541 29.24 -6.92 20.73
C ASP A 541 29.05 -5.41 20.44
N GLY A 542 29.97 -4.60 20.97
CA GLY A 542 29.94 -3.14 20.78
C GLY A 542 30.10 -2.70 19.32
N TYR A 543 30.88 -3.45 18.53
CA TYR A 543 31.16 -3.14 17.13
C TYR A 543 29.95 -3.41 16.23
N ILE A 544 29.20 -4.50 16.46
CA ILE A 544 27.95 -4.80 15.77
C ILE A 544 26.92 -3.71 16.06
N LEU A 545 26.74 -3.32 17.32
CA LEU A 545 25.82 -2.23 17.68
C LEU A 545 26.22 -0.91 17.01
N MET A 546 27.51 -0.56 17.04
CA MET A 546 28.02 0.63 16.38
C MET A 546 27.80 0.57 14.86
N ALA A 547 27.98 -0.61 14.25
CA ALA A 547 27.77 -0.81 12.82
C ALA A 547 26.30 -0.65 12.42
N PHE A 548 25.34 -1.09 13.24
CA PHE A 548 23.92 -0.79 12.99
C PHE A 548 23.61 0.70 13.12
N ILE A 549 24.20 1.40 14.11
CA ILE A 549 24.02 2.84 14.30
C ILE A 549 24.58 3.62 13.10
N LEU A 550 25.79 3.30 12.65
CA LEU A 550 26.41 3.90 11.47
C LEU A 550 25.74 3.49 10.16
N GLY A 551 25.20 2.26 10.12
CA GLY A 551 24.38 1.73 9.03
C GLY A 551 22.96 2.30 8.97
N PHE A 552 22.61 3.27 9.82
CA PHE A 552 21.31 3.95 9.80
C PHE A 552 20.83 4.41 8.40
N PRO A 553 21.68 4.94 7.50
CA PRO A 553 21.24 5.34 6.16
C PRO A 553 20.74 4.17 5.30
N ALA A 554 21.42 3.04 5.42
CA ALA A 554 21.35 1.91 4.49
C ALA A 554 21.77 0.64 5.24
N ASN A 555 20.89 -0.35 5.33
CA ASN A 555 21.18 -1.54 6.13
C ASN A 555 22.18 -2.48 5.44
N GLU A 556 22.37 -2.34 4.13
CA GLU A 556 23.32 -3.09 3.33
C GLU A 556 24.80 -2.78 3.66
N ILE A 557 25.11 -1.61 4.22
CA ILE A 557 26.49 -1.25 4.60
C ILE A 557 26.89 -1.73 5.99
N VAL A 558 26.00 -2.39 6.75
CA VAL A 558 26.30 -2.86 8.11
C VAL A 558 27.46 -3.86 8.13
N ILE A 559 27.50 -4.84 7.22
CA ILE A 559 28.62 -5.81 7.16
C ILE A 559 29.95 -5.14 6.79
N PRO A 560 30.02 -4.28 5.75
CA PRO A 560 31.21 -3.48 5.47
C PRO A 560 31.70 -2.64 6.66
N ILE A 561 30.77 -2.07 7.44
CA ILE A 561 31.13 -1.32 8.65
C ILE A 561 31.66 -2.27 9.73
N ILE A 562 31.04 -3.44 9.95
CA ILE A 562 31.55 -4.45 10.90
C ILE A 562 33.00 -4.86 10.55
N VAL A 563 33.27 -5.11 9.26
CA VAL A 563 34.63 -5.42 8.77
C VAL A 563 35.57 -4.26 9.04
N MET A 564 35.17 -3.04 8.70
CA MET A 564 35.96 -1.83 8.92
C MET A 564 36.29 -1.63 10.42
N CYS A 565 35.32 -1.86 11.30
CA CYS A 565 35.49 -1.83 12.75
C CYS A 565 36.54 -2.84 13.22
N TYR A 566 36.40 -4.12 12.87
CA TYR A 566 37.32 -5.17 13.32
C TYR A 566 38.72 -5.06 12.75
N MET A 567 38.87 -4.47 11.56
CA MET A 567 40.17 -4.23 10.94
C MET A 567 40.79 -2.89 11.35
N SER A 568 40.05 -2.04 12.08
CA SER A 568 40.41 -0.65 12.40
C SER A 568 40.86 0.14 11.15
N THR A 569 40.15 -0.05 10.03
CA THR A 569 40.45 0.63 8.76
C THR A 569 39.68 1.94 8.65
N GLY A 570 40.30 2.98 8.07
CA GLY A 570 39.64 4.28 7.85
C GLY A 570 38.61 4.30 6.70
N LYS A 571 38.38 3.16 6.03
CA LYS A 571 37.55 3.05 4.81
C LYS A 571 36.80 1.72 4.82
N MET A 572 35.57 1.73 4.28
CA MET A 572 34.77 0.51 4.08
C MET A 572 35.42 -0.43 3.06
N LEU A 573 35.32 -1.73 3.33
CA LEU A 573 35.89 -2.83 2.54
C LEU A 573 34.84 -3.91 2.26
N GLU A 574 34.98 -4.60 1.13
CA GLU A 574 34.29 -5.84 0.80
C GLU A 574 35.29 -6.99 0.78
N PHE A 575 34.88 -8.17 1.24
CA PHE A 575 35.63 -9.39 1.00
C PHE A 575 35.04 -10.13 -0.20
N ASP A 576 35.91 -10.54 -1.13
CA ASP A 576 35.51 -11.35 -2.29
C ASP A 576 35.14 -12.79 -1.93
N SER A 577 35.45 -13.24 -0.70
CA SER A 577 35.19 -14.61 -0.26
C SER A 577 34.49 -14.70 1.09
N LEU A 578 33.46 -15.56 1.15
CA LEU A 578 32.73 -15.86 2.39
C LEU A 578 33.62 -16.51 3.46
N SER A 579 34.68 -17.21 3.04
CA SER A 579 35.65 -17.84 3.95
C SER A 579 36.51 -16.82 4.68
N ALA A 580 37.03 -15.80 3.99
CA ALA A 580 37.79 -14.73 4.62
C ALA A 580 36.92 -13.96 5.63
N LEU A 581 35.65 -13.69 5.27
CA LEU A 581 34.70 -13.08 6.19
C LEU A 581 34.48 -13.97 7.43
N ARG A 582 34.31 -15.29 7.26
CA ARG A 582 34.17 -16.22 8.39
C ARG A 582 35.37 -16.18 9.33
N GLU A 583 36.59 -16.25 8.79
CA GLU A 583 37.82 -16.24 9.59
C GLU A 583 37.92 -14.97 10.43
N LEU A 584 37.63 -13.80 9.84
CA LEU A 584 37.64 -12.53 10.55
C LEU A 584 36.58 -12.47 11.67
N LEU A 585 35.34 -12.92 11.40
CA LEU A 585 34.27 -12.90 12.40
C LEU A 585 34.59 -13.84 13.57
N VAL A 586 35.06 -15.06 13.28
CA VAL A 586 35.44 -16.04 14.32
C VAL A 586 36.64 -15.56 15.12
N ALA A 587 37.64 -14.94 14.48
CA ALA A 587 38.80 -14.36 15.16
C ALA A 587 38.41 -13.24 16.14
N ASN A 588 37.30 -12.54 15.90
CA ASN A 588 36.74 -11.51 16.77
C ASN A 588 35.66 -12.06 17.73
N GLY A 589 35.60 -13.38 17.93
CA GLY A 589 34.76 -13.99 18.96
C GLY A 589 33.31 -14.26 18.55
N TRP A 590 32.98 -14.21 17.25
CA TRP A 590 31.62 -14.56 16.81
C TRP A 590 31.30 -16.03 17.04
N THR A 591 30.21 -16.26 17.76
CA THR A 591 29.59 -17.58 17.92
C THR A 591 28.36 -17.72 17.04
N TRP A 592 27.83 -18.95 16.92
CA TRP A 592 26.53 -19.18 16.28
C TRP A 592 25.41 -18.37 16.96
N LEU A 593 25.49 -18.18 18.29
CA LEU A 593 24.56 -17.36 19.05
C LEU A 593 24.64 -15.88 18.64
N THR A 594 25.87 -15.37 18.46
CA THR A 594 26.11 -13.99 18.01
C THR A 594 25.54 -13.77 16.62
N ALA A 595 25.72 -14.74 15.72
CA ALA A 595 25.14 -14.71 14.38
C ALA A 595 23.60 -14.70 14.41
N VAL A 596 22.97 -15.57 15.21
CA VAL A 596 21.50 -15.61 15.37
C VAL A 596 20.97 -14.31 15.97
N CYS A 597 21.61 -13.79 17.01
CA CYS A 597 21.24 -12.51 17.62
C CYS A 597 21.39 -11.36 16.61
N THR A 598 22.43 -11.37 15.78
CA THR A 598 22.64 -10.36 14.73
C THR A 598 21.56 -10.46 13.65
N MET A 599 21.17 -11.67 13.25
CA MET A 599 20.07 -11.89 12.31
C MET A 599 18.74 -11.38 12.89
N LEU A 600 18.42 -11.72 14.14
CA LEU A 600 17.19 -11.26 14.81
C LEU A 600 17.18 -9.75 15.03
N PHE A 601 18.31 -9.15 15.39
CA PHE A 601 18.45 -7.70 15.52
C PHE A 601 18.31 -7.02 14.15
N SER A 602 18.92 -7.57 13.11
CA SER A 602 18.74 -7.10 11.73
C SER A 602 17.27 -7.11 11.31
N LEU A 603 16.48 -8.11 11.70
CA LEU A 603 15.04 -8.15 11.40
C LEU A 603 14.21 -7.13 12.19
N ASN A 604 14.56 -6.86 13.44
CA ASN A 604 13.70 -6.13 14.36
C ASN A 604 14.20 -4.71 14.70
N HIS A 605 15.38 -4.27 14.28
CA HIS A 605 15.88 -2.92 14.59
C HIS A 605 15.14 -1.79 13.86
N PHE A 606 15.52 -0.54 14.15
CA PHE A 606 14.98 0.67 13.53
C PHE A 606 14.99 0.64 11.99
N PRO A 607 14.10 1.40 11.32
CA PRO A 607 14.10 1.48 9.87
C PRO A 607 15.30 2.29 9.38
N CYS A 608 15.75 2.03 8.15
CA CYS A 608 16.76 2.89 7.53
C CYS A 608 16.26 4.34 7.38
N GLY A 609 17.18 5.30 7.31
CA GLY A 609 16.85 6.73 7.26
C GLY A 609 15.92 7.08 6.10
N THR A 610 16.05 6.43 4.94
CA THR A 610 15.12 6.56 3.80
C THR A 610 13.68 6.20 4.16
N THR A 611 13.52 5.13 4.94
CA THR A 611 12.20 4.68 5.41
C THR A 611 11.65 5.68 6.44
N LEU A 612 12.47 6.16 7.39
CA LEU A 612 12.03 7.16 8.37
C LEU A 612 11.63 8.50 7.75
N LEU A 613 12.40 8.99 6.76
CA LEU A 613 12.02 10.17 5.98
C LEU A 613 10.69 9.98 5.25
N THR A 614 10.44 8.76 4.75
CA THR A 614 9.18 8.41 4.10
C THR A 614 8.05 8.36 5.13
N ILE A 615 8.25 7.73 6.29
CA ILE A 615 7.29 7.71 7.40
C ILE A 615 6.93 9.13 7.83
N LEU A 616 7.90 10.04 7.94
CA LEU A 616 7.65 11.44 8.26
C LEU A 616 6.76 12.12 7.21
N LYS A 617 7.02 11.87 5.92
CA LYS A 617 6.21 12.41 4.82
C LYS A 617 4.79 11.82 4.76
N GLU A 618 4.62 10.53 5.04
CA GLU A 618 3.30 9.87 5.00
C GLU A 618 2.45 10.12 6.25
N SER A 619 3.06 10.12 7.44
CA SER A 619 2.35 10.34 8.70
C SER A 619 2.14 11.81 9.05
N GLY A 620 2.95 12.72 8.48
CA GLY A 620 2.94 14.15 8.78
C GLY A 620 3.35 14.49 10.22
N SER A 621 3.86 13.54 11.00
CA SER A 621 4.08 13.69 12.44
C SER A 621 5.42 13.13 12.89
N LYS A 622 6.24 14.01 13.48
CA LYS A 622 7.53 13.62 14.11
C LYS A 622 7.34 12.60 15.24
N LYS A 623 6.21 12.66 15.96
CA LYS A 623 5.89 11.71 17.04
C LYS A 623 5.81 10.28 16.49
N TRP A 624 5.11 10.09 15.37
CA TRP A 624 4.95 8.76 14.77
C TRP A 624 6.26 8.26 14.16
N THR A 625 7.06 9.14 13.55
CA THR A 625 8.42 8.80 13.09
C THR A 625 9.31 8.32 14.23
N LEU A 626 9.27 8.99 15.39
CA LEU A 626 10.04 8.58 16.57
C LEU A 626 9.56 7.23 17.13
N ILE A 627 8.25 7.00 17.17
CA ILE A 627 7.68 5.71 17.58
C ILE A 627 8.12 4.60 16.62
N SER A 628 8.10 4.85 15.30
CA SER A 628 8.59 3.89 14.29
C SER A 628 10.09 3.58 14.40
N PHE A 629 10.88 4.47 14.99
CA PHE A 629 12.29 4.23 15.29
C PHE A 629 12.44 3.42 16.59
N LEU A 630 11.80 3.88 17.68
CA LEU A 630 11.98 3.30 19.01
C LEU A 630 11.33 1.93 19.17
N LEU A 631 10.11 1.73 18.66
CA LEU A 631 9.35 0.51 18.90
C LEU A 631 10.04 -0.74 18.32
N PRO A 632 10.45 -0.77 17.04
CA PRO A 632 11.21 -1.91 16.52
C PRO A 632 12.52 -2.09 17.30
N THR A 633 13.27 -1.02 17.54
CA THR A 633 14.53 -1.09 18.31
C THR A 633 14.33 -1.78 19.66
N LEU A 634 13.35 -1.36 20.46
CA LEU A 634 13.03 -1.99 21.74
C LEU A 634 12.65 -3.47 21.58
N VAL A 635 11.84 -3.79 20.57
CA VAL A 635 11.48 -5.18 20.25
C VAL A 635 12.71 -6.01 19.90
N GLY A 636 13.63 -5.48 19.09
CA GLY A 636 14.89 -6.13 18.75
C GLY A 636 15.77 -6.38 19.97
N PHE A 637 15.94 -5.37 20.84
CA PHE A 637 16.67 -5.52 22.11
C PHE A 637 16.05 -6.61 22.99
N ILE A 638 14.73 -6.61 23.16
CA ILE A 638 14.01 -7.60 23.98
C ILE A 638 14.17 -9.00 23.40
N VAL A 639 13.96 -9.18 22.10
CA VAL A 639 14.07 -10.49 21.44
C VAL A 639 15.50 -11.04 21.54
N CYS A 640 16.51 -10.22 21.23
CA CYS A 640 17.91 -10.64 21.33
C CYS A 640 18.30 -10.94 22.78
N PHE A 641 17.87 -10.11 23.74
CA PHE A 641 18.09 -10.37 25.16
C PHE A 641 17.50 -11.72 25.60
N LEU A 642 16.22 -11.98 25.29
CA LEU A 642 15.56 -13.23 25.66
C LEU A 642 16.27 -14.45 25.07
N VAL A 643 16.65 -14.38 23.79
CA VAL A 643 17.38 -15.48 23.12
C VAL A 643 18.77 -15.68 23.72
N ALA A 644 19.53 -14.61 23.92
CA ALA A 644 20.88 -14.68 24.47
C ALA A 644 20.90 -15.24 25.90
N GLN A 645 19.99 -14.77 26.76
CA GLN A 645 19.89 -15.26 28.13
C GLN A 645 19.40 -16.71 28.17
N PHE A 646 18.40 -17.07 27.35
CA PHE A 646 17.91 -18.45 27.28
C PHE A 646 19.01 -19.44 26.90
N VAL A 647 19.83 -19.12 25.88
CA VAL A 647 20.93 -19.98 25.43
C VAL A 647 22.05 -20.06 26.48
N ARG A 648 22.38 -18.95 27.15
CA ARG A 648 23.36 -18.93 28.24
C ARG A 648 22.93 -19.76 29.44
N ILE A 649 21.64 -19.69 29.82
CA ILE A 649 21.07 -20.49 30.91
C ILE A 649 21.16 -21.99 30.58
N LEU A 650 20.99 -22.37 29.31
CA LEU A 650 21.13 -23.76 28.87
C LEU A 650 22.59 -24.22 28.71
N GLY A 651 23.58 -23.33 28.85
CA GLY A 651 25.00 -23.65 28.65
C GLY A 651 25.37 -24.01 27.21
N LEU A 652 24.58 -23.57 26.23
CA LEU A 652 24.74 -23.89 24.80
C LEU A 652 25.47 -22.78 24.00
N GLY A 653 25.83 -21.68 24.66
CA GLY A 653 26.24 -20.41 24.06
C GLY A 653 27.73 -20.23 23.78
#